data_AF-A0AAD9LF12-F1
#
_entry.id   AF-A0AAD9LF12-F1
#
_cell.length_a   1.000
_cell.length_b   1.000
_cell.length_c   1.000
_cell.angle_alpha   90.00
_cell.angle_beta   90.00
_cell.angle_gamma   90.00
#
_symmetry.space_group_name_H-M   'P 1'
#
loop_
_entity.id
_entity.type
_entity.pdbx_description
1 polymer ?
#
loop_
_entity_poly.entity_id
_entity_poly.type
_entity_poly.pdbx_seq_one_letter_code
_entity_poly.pdbx_strand_id
1 'polypeptide(L)'
;MQLIQYTTLWILALWSAASVVLVTAKNGTTYPTKSGIRTWVDPDTPKDRYVYTSSRGRRWDLVMSDEFNVDNRSFRAGDDHMWTSLEKPDGVNGALELYSHNMTGTQCDDDGTCYFYIKTVDEVNTIRVYNMYTHPPSFQDVYFWYRGAMVQSWNKFCYQGGMLEVRAQLPGATDASTGNPDAALGKTGKVANTKFYPTWPGIWMLGNLGRAIFSASTNRMWPYSYNECDADVFDPSFQRISACDDNPGYGMHPNQGRGAPEIDVLEGGGLAISSSLQIAPGMPDDYRLFPVDTSTGDLSFCLYQYNCKTPGSNFIDVPTSYYKKERGHKSWYQGLRYASNNYCAQNAKEKQTYSTVAASVKAGITENTCAVDTCPASGDVNADLSVIDNKGENHWGINSNGTCYPLMNSYMGSYLCDPDNTFSKCNKPRNESTPKSGAMSSFNYQMDAISSNWPIHFGAYTGFYDYQVEWVTGANGYVRWMLHGEPLFEVTTESIVNVPQNSKKDNPKKIMIEEPLYVIFNVALSSSWGTTPPNPGQECRGDGKDKVTNAICDSFPMYMKIDYIRLYQDLADDLDADNYMSVGCDPASHPTKEWIEGHIDEYEDNDNKWEEVAGKAFCKTNDDCTIGGSLGRTALKTGKCVKKRCECLYHSWGGPRCTTAVSGASSDEGLMSRTYGPPMEASIALAVVAFLLSATSVYMSVVKSAKQTKVVMAAMDAQRKAAAAAEAPVNDSINRGSHLAAVSKDNYRQNFV
;
A
#
# COMPACT_ATOMS: atom_id res chain seq x y z
N MET A 1 66.67 9.96 -20.26
CA MET A 1 65.60 10.97 -20.39
C MET A 1 64.41 10.49 -21.21
N GLN A 2 64.56 9.92 -22.42
CA GLN A 2 63.42 9.42 -23.21
C GLN A 2 62.64 8.25 -22.57
N LEU A 3 63.31 7.34 -21.83
CA LEU A 3 62.62 6.22 -21.14
C LEU A 3 61.66 6.69 -20.02
N ILE A 4 61.94 7.84 -19.41
CA ILE A 4 61.15 8.43 -18.32
C ILE A 4 59.90 9.14 -18.88
N GLN A 5 59.98 9.71 -20.08
CA GLN A 5 58.83 10.33 -20.76
C GLN A 5 57.81 9.29 -21.26
N TYR A 6 58.25 8.13 -21.74
CA TYR A 6 57.33 7.06 -22.15
C TYR A 6 56.65 6.38 -20.96
N THR A 7 57.34 6.22 -19.82
CA THR A 7 56.72 5.66 -18.61
C THR A 7 55.72 6.62 -17.95
N THR A 8 56.00 7.93 -17.95
CA THR A 8 55.05 8.93 -17.40
C THR A 8 53.79 9.10 -18.25
N LEU A 9 53.88 9.07 -19.59
CA LEU A 9 52.72 9.11 -20.48
C LEU A 9 51.83 7.86 -20.35
N TRP A 10 52.39 6.69 -20.07
CA TRP A 10 51.63 5.46 -19.84
C TRP A 10 51.01 5.38 -18.44
N ILE A 11 51.68 5.89 -17.40
CA ILE A 11 51.10 6.00 -16.05
C ILE A 11 49.91 6.97 -16.06
N LEU A 12 50.01 8.09 -16.80
CA LEU A 12 48.90 9.02 -17.00
C LEU A 12 47.75 8.42 -17.82
N ALA A 13 48.04 7.62 -18.84
CA ALA A 13 47.00 6.92 -19.63
C ALA A 13 46.26 5.85 -18.80
N LEU A 14 46.98 5.10 -17.96
CA LEU A 14 46.39 4.13 -17.01
C LEU A 14 45.61 4.82 -15.89
N TRP A 15 46.03 6.00 -15.42
CA TRP A 15 45.26 6.81 -14.48
C TRP A 15 43.98 7.38 -15.10
N SER A 16 44.02 7.80 -16.37
CA SER A 16 42.83 8.30 -17.07
C SER A 16 41.84 7.19 -17.48
N ALA A 17 42.28 5.93 -17.60
CA ALA A 17 41.41 4.79 -17.88
C ALA A 17 40.83 4.11 -16.62
N ALA A 18 41.40 4.38 -15.44
CA ALA A 18 40.97 3.80 -14.16
C ALA A 18 40.22 4.80 -13.25
N SER A 19 39.68 5.88 -13.81
CA SER A 19 38.66 6.69 -13.13
C SER A 19 37.30 5.97 -13.21
N VAL A 20 37.24 4.72 -12.73
CA VAL A 20 35.95 4.09 -12.45
C VAL A 20 35.45 4.81 -11.20
N VAL A 21 34.48 5.70 -11.38
CA VAL A 21 33.67 6.19 -10.26
C VAL A 21 33.02 4.93 -9.68
N LEU A 22 33.61 4.40 -8.62
CA LEU A 22 32.98 3.41 -7.76
C LEU A 22 31.81 4.12 -7.12
N VAL A 23 30.62 3.97 -7.71
CA VAL A 23 29.37 4.28 -7.04
C VAL A 23 29.28 3.26 -5.90
N THR A 24 29.65 3.68 -4.69
CA THR A 24 29.47 2.88 -3.49
C THR A 24 27.97 2.80 -3.22
N ALA A 25 27.33 1.77 -3.77
CA ALA A 25 25.91 1.60 -3.59
C ALA A 25 25.62 1.07 -2.17
N LYS A 26 24.91 1.86 -1.37
CA LYS A 26 24.42 1.44 -0.05
C LYS A 26 23.29 0.43 -0.27
N ASN A 27 23.36 -0.71 0.42
CA ASN A 27 22.33 -1.76 0.35
C ASN A 27 20.93 -1.17 0.60
N GLY A 28 19.94 -1.58 -0.19
CA GLY A 28 18.56 -1.07 -0.16
C GLY A 28 18.33 0.26 -0.88
N THR A 29 19.37 0.92 -1.40
CA THR A 29 19.21 2.20 -2.11
C THR A 29 18.69 1.98 -3.53
N THR A 30 17.61 2.66 -3.89
CA THR A 30 17.05 2.66 -5.25
C THR A 30 17.54 3.87 -6.03
N TYR A 31 18.07 3.64 -7.23
CA TYR A 31 18.56 4.69 -8.12
C TYR A 31 17.57 4.99 -9.24
N PRO A 32 17.52 6.22 -9.76
CA PRO A 32 16.77 6.57 -10.96
C PRO A 32 17.17 5.72 -12.16
N THR A 33 16.16 5.39 -12.97
CA THR A 33 16.38 4.77 -14.29
C THR A 33 17.03 5.78 -15.24
N LYS A 34 17.72 5.26 -16.25
CA LYS A 34 18.31 6.09 -17.31
C LYS A 34 17.25 6.83 -18.13
N SER A 35 16.08 6.24 -18.34
CA SER A 35 14.98 6.88 -19.07
C SER A 35 14.25 7.97 -18.26
N GLY A 36 14.47 8.02 -16.94
CA GLY A 36 13.77 8.93 -16.03
C GLY A 36 12.38 8.45 -15.61
N ILE A 37 11.94 7.26 -16.03
CA ILE A 37 10.73 6.65 -15.51
C ILE A 37 10.93 6.25 -14.03
N ARG A 38 9.93 6.54 -13.19
CA ARG A 38 9.97 6.21 -11.77
C ARG A 38 9.79 4.70 -11.55
N THR A 39 10.22 4.22 -10.39
CA THR A 39 10.24 2.79 -10.02
C THR A 39 8.93 2.07 -10.27
N TRP A 40 7.79 2.69 -9.91
CA TRP A 40 6.46 2.06 -9.92
C TRP A 40 5.52 2.59 -10.99
N VAL A 41 6.00 3.43 -11.92
CA VAL A 41 5.16 4.03 -12.97
C VAL A 41 5.16 3.12 -14.20
N ASP A 42 3.98 2.79 -14.71
CA ASP A 42 3.80 2.10 -15.99
C ASP A 42 4.23 3.02 -17.15
N PRO A 43 5.14 2.57 -18.05
CA PRO A 43 5.54 3.35 -19.21
C PRO A 43 4.41 3.61 -20.22
N ASP A 44 3.29 2.88 -20.14
CA ASP A 44 2.10 3.10 -20.95
C ASP A 44 1.15 4.16 -20.39
N THR A 45 1.36 4.64 -19.15
CA THR A 45 0.59 5.77 -18.61
C THR A 45 0.75 7.01 -19.50
N PRO A 46 -0.36 7.65 -19.94
CA PRO A 46 -0.30 8.85 -20.76
C PRO A 46 0.44 10.01 -20.07
N LYS A 47 1.25 10.77 -20.83
CA LYS A 47 2.12 11.82 -20.27
C LYS A 47 1.35 13.00 -19.64
N ASP A 48 0.14 13.27 -20.12
CA ASP A 48 -0.79 14.24 -19.56
C ASP A 48 -1.38 13.81 -18.20
N ARG A 49 -1.18 12.55 -17.80
CA ARG A 49 -1.55 12.00 -16.49
C ARG A 49 -0.38 11.89 -15.52
N TYR A 50 0.74 12.57 -15.77
CA TYR A 50 1.91 12.54 -14.88
C TYR A 50 1.81 13.54 -13.72
N VAL A 51 0.83 14.45 -13.79
CA VAL A 51 0.65 15.52 -12.82
C VAL A 51 -0.82 15.59 -12.45
N TYR A 52 -1.05 15.73 -11.16
CA TYR A 52 -2.35 16.02 -10.56
C TYR A 52 -2.28 17.34 -9.80
N THR A 53 -3.38 18.08 -9.76
CA THR A 53 -3.51 19.26 -8.88
C THR A 53 -4.49 18.89 -7.79
N SER A 54 -4.04 18.90 -6.55
CA SER A 54 -4.89 18.52 -5.42
C SER A 54 -6.07 19.47 -5.23
N SER A 55 -7.07 19.04 -4.45
CA SER A 55 -8.20 19.87 -4.04
C SER A 55 -7.78 21.16 -3.30
N ARG A 56 -6.54 21.21 -2.80
CA ARG A 56 -5.92 22.38 -2.17
C ARG A 56 -4.96 23.16 -3.08
N GLY A 57 -4.86 22.78 -4.35
CA GLY A 57 -4.12 23.50 -5.39
C GLY A 57 -2.63 23.16 -5.46
N ARG A 58 -2.14 22.16 -4.71
CA ARG A 58 -0.74 21.73 -4.78
C ARG A 58 -0.54 20.79 -5.95
N ARG A 59 0.64 20.86 -6.57
CA ARG A 59 1.04 20.00 -7.70
C ARG A 59 1.58 18.69 -7.15
N TRP A 60 0.94 17.58 -7.50
CA TRP A 60 1.39 16.23 -7.15
C TRP A 60 1.86 15.50 -8.42
N ASP A 61 2.98 14.80 -8.35
CA ASP A 61 3.52 14.02 -9.46
C ASP A 61 3.11 12.55 -9.33
N LEU A 62 2.89 11.90 -10.48
CA LEU A 62 2.61 10.46 -10.54
C LEU A 62 3.81 9.68 -10.01
N VAL A 63 3.58 8.82 -9.02
CA VAL A 63 4.61 7.99 -8.38
C VAL A 63 4.41 6.50 -8.58
N MET A 64 3.19 6.05 -8.85
CA MET A 64 2.84 4.67 -9.21
C MET A 64 1.70 4.65 -10.20
N SER A 65 1.75 3.71 -11.15
CA SER A 65 0.62 3.40 -12.02
C SER A 65 0.67 1.96 -12.52
N ASP A 66 -0.50 1.39 -12.77
CA ASP A 66 -0.69 0.16 -13.51
C ASP A 66 -1.87 0.35 -14.46
N GLU A 67 -1.63 0.25 -15.77
CA GLU A 67 -2.66 0.45 -16.80
C GLU A 67 -3.28 -0.87 -17.26
N PHE A 68 -2.88 -2.01 -16.67
CA PHE A 68 -3.39 -3.36 -16.95
C PHE A 68 -3.44 -3.78 -18.45
N ASN A 69 -2.71 -3.09 -19.32
CA ASN A 69 -2.67 -3.28 -20.78
C ASN A 69 -1.84 -4.50 -21.26
N VAL A 70 -1.44 -5.37 -20.34
CA VAL A 70 -0.75 -6.63 -20.68
C VAL A 70 -1.66 -7.78 -20.30
N ASP A 71 -2.20 -8.43 -21.31
CA ASP A 71 -3.10 -9.58 -21.21
C ASP A 71 -2.47 -10.79 -20.50
N ASN A 72 -3.30 -11.63 -19.89
CA ASN A 72 -2.94 -12.89 -19.24
C ASN A 72 -1.84 -12.79 -18.16
N ARG A 73 -1.88 -11.73 -17.33
CA ARG A 73 -0.99 -11.63 -16.16
C ARG A 73 -1.37 -12.67 -15.09
N SER A 74 -0.34 -13.23 -14.45
CA SER A 74 -0.47 -13.99 -13.20
C SER A 74 -0.15 -13.08 -12.02
N PHE A 75 -0.92 -13.24 -10.95
CA PHE A 75 -0.75 -12.49 -9.70
C PHE A 75 -0.34 -13.39 -8.54
N ARG A 76 0.10 -14.62 -8.79
CA ARG A 76 0.65 -15.49 -7.73
C ARG A 76 1.86 -14.82 -7.08
N ALA A 77 2.22 -15.28 -5.88
CA ALA A 77 3.46 -14.88 -5.24
C ALA A 77 4.64 -15.06 -6.23
N GLY A 78 5.54 -14.07 -6.25
CA GLY A 78 6.66 -14.03 -7.18
C GLY A 78 6.34 -13.59 -8.61
N ASP A 79 5.11 -13.72 -9.11
CA ASP A 79 4.79 -13.54 -10.54
C ASP A 79 4.71 -12.09 -10.99
N ASP A 80 4.18 -11.20 -10.15
CA ASP A 80 4.05 -9.77 -10.44
C ASP A 80 4.85 -8.91 -9.44
N HIS A 81 5.51 -7.87 -9.96
CA HIS A 81 6.33 -6.93 -9.20
C HIS A 81 5.59 -6.14 -8.13
N MET A 82 4.28 -5.95 -8.27
CA MET A 82 3.50 -5.03 -7.45
C MET A 82 2.37 -5.73 -6.72
N TRP A 83 1.68 -6.65 -7.40
CA TRP A 83 0.45 -7.25 -6.90
C TRP A 83 0.65 -8.73 -6.53
N THR A 84 -0.07 -9.20 -5.52
CA THR A 84 -0.11 -10.61 -5.11
C THR A 84 -1.56 -10.99 -4.79
N SER A 85 -2.12 -11.97 -5.49
CA SER A 85 -3.41 -12.59 -5.17
C SER A 85 -3.26 -13.62 -4.04
N LEU A 86 -4.36 -13.94 -3.37
CA LEU A 86 -4.41 -14.88 -2.25
C LEU A 86 -5.16 -16.18 -2.60
N GLU A 87 -4.82 -17.26 -1.90
CA GLU A 87 -5.46 -18.57 -1.91
C GLU A 87 -5.82 -18.96 -0.48
N LYS A 88 -6.99 -18.53 0.00
CA LYS A 88 -7.42 -18.73 1.40
C LYS A 88 -8.93 -18.50 1.57
N PRO A 89 -9.60 -19.19 2.50
CA PRO A 89 -10.92 -18.76 2.97
C PRO A 89 -10.89 -17.37 3.59
N ASP A 90 -11.92 -16.58 3.31
CA ASP A 90 -12.20 -15.40 4.10
C ASP A 90 -12.82 -15.85 5.44
N GLY A 91 -12.07 -15.64 6.52
CA GLY A 91 -12.44 -16.11 7.87
C GLY A 91 -13.24 -15.09 8.68
N VAL A 92 -13.54 -13.91 8.13
CA VAL A 92 -14.19 -12.82 8.85
C VAL A 92 -15.57 -12.49 8.27
N ASN A 93 -16.33 -11.65 8.99
CA ASN A 93 -17.57 -11.03 8.49
C ASN A 93 -18.65 -11.99 7.93
N GLY A 94 -18.68 -13.25 8.37
CA GLY A 94 -19.66 -14.23 7.86
C GLY A 94 -19.55 -14.46 6.35
N ALA A 95 -18.33 -14.40 5.83
CA ALA A 95 -18.00 -14.62 4.44
C ALA A 95 -18.44 -16.00 3.95
N LEU A 96 -18.75 -16.06 2.65
CA LEU A 96 -19.33 -17.22 1.96
C LEU A 96 -18.43 -17.71 0.83
N GLU A 97 -17.29 -17.05 0.61
CA GLU A 97 -16.35 -17.29 -0.47
C GLU A 97 -14.96 -17.75 -0.02
N LEU A 98 -14.29 -18.44 -0.94
CA LEU A 98 -12.84 -18.61 -0.91
C LEU A 98 -12.17 -17.64 -1.89
N TYR A 99 -11.04 -17.06 -1.51
CA TYR A 99 -10.18 -16.35 -2.44
C TYR A 99 -9.23 -17.33 -3.12
N SER A 100 -9.09 -17.20 -4.44
CA SER A 100 -8.20 -18.05 -5.25
C SER A 100 -7.44 -17.27 -6.30
N HIS A 101 -6.21 -17.71 -6.59
CA HIS A 101 -5.36 -17.03 -7.58
C HIS A 101 -5.95 -17.04 -9.00
N ASN A 102 -6.63 -18.12 -9.37
CA ASN A 102 -7.20 -18.31 -10.72
C ASN A 102 -8.51 -17.54 -10.96
N MET A 103 -8.99 -16.79 -9.96
CA MET A 103 -10.10 -15.86 -10.10
C MET A 103 -9.64 -14.43 -10.46
N THR A 104 -8.35 -14.28 -10.76
CA THR A 104 -7.75 -13.00 -11.17
C THR A 104 -7.06 -13.14 -12.52
N GLY A 105 -6.92 -12.02 -13.22
CA GLY A 105 -6.18 -11.96 -14.47
C GLY A 105 -6.28 -10.58 -15.09
N THR A 106 -5.67 -10.42 -16.26
CA THR A 106 -5.90 -9.30 -17.16
C THR A 106 -6.43 -9.82 -18.48
N GLN A 107 -7.34 -9.08 -19.10
CA GLN A 107 -7.88 -9.40 -20.42
C GLN A 107 -8.22 -8.12 -21.18
N CYS A 108 -8.39 -8.23 -22.50
CA CYS A 108 -8.84 -7.12 -23.34
C CYS A 108 -10.13 -7.49 -24.06
N ASP A 109 -11.11 -6.60 -24.02
CA ASP A 109 -12.36 -6.73 -24.77
C ASP A 109 -12.12 -6.44 -26.26
N ASP A 110 -13.06 -6.84 -27.14
CA ASP A 110 -12.97 -6.66 -28.59
C ASP A 110 -12.85 -5.20 -29.04
N ASP A 111 -13.25 -4.25 -28.18
CA ASP A 111 -13.14 -2.81 -28.41
C ASP A 111 -11.73 -2.25 -28.09
N GLY A 112 -10.81 -3.10 -27.63
CA GLY A 112 -9.44 -2.76 -27.29
C GLY A 112 -9.25 -2.31 -25.84
N THR A 113 -10.30 -2.28 -25.02
CA THR A 113 -10.20 -1.96 -23.59
C THR A 113 -9.58 -3.13 -22.85
N CYS A 114 -8.39 -2.94 -22.29
CA CYS A 114 -7.74 -3.91 -21.41
C CYS A 114 -8.02 -3.56 -19.95
N TYR A 115 -8.12 -4.58 -19.10
CA TYR A 115 -8.41 -4.41 -17.69
C TYR A 115 -7.91 -5.59 -16.88
N PHE A 116 -7.65 -5.34 -15.61
CA PHE A 116 -7.63 -6.37 -14.58
C PHE A 116 -9.06 -6.80 -14.23
N TYR A 117 -9.26 -8.08 -13.90
CA TYR A 117 -10.54 -8.55 -13.40
C TYR A 117 -10.41 -9.38 -12.12
N ILE A 118 -11.43 -9.27 -11.27
CA ILE A 118 -11.80 -10.31 -10.30
C ILE A 118 -13.05 -11.00 -10.82
N LYS A 119 -12.96 -12.31 -10.96
CA LYS A 119 -14.06 -13.20 -11.33
C LYS A 119 -14.64 -13.82 -10.06
N THR A 120 -15.95 -13.71 -9.89
CA THR A 120 -16.67 -14.40 -8.82
C THR A 120 -17.58 -15.46 -9.42
N VAL A 121 -17.60 -16.67 -8.86
CA VAL A 121 -18.44 -17.80 -9.29
C VAL A 121 -19.23 -18.38 -8.11
N ASP A 122 -20.39 -18.96 -8.39
CA ASP A 122 -21.08 -19.87 -7.48
C ASP A 122 -20.43 -21.25 -7.54
N GLU A 123 -19.80 -21.68 -6.45
CA GLU A 123 -19.09 -22.95 -6.37
C GLU A 123 -19.06 -23.46 -4.92
N VAL A 124 -19.62 -24.65 -4.71
CA VAL A 124 -19.62 -25.28 -3.39
C VAL A 124 -18.25 -25.85 -3.07
N ASN A 125 -17.69 -25.37 -1.96
CA ASN A 125 -16.42 -25.78 -1.41
C ASN A 125 -16.59 -26.17 0.05
N THR A 126 -15.78 -27.13 0.51
CA THR A 126 -15.79 -27.58 1.90
C THR A 126 -14.36 -27.67 2.41
N ILE A 127 -14.09 -27.04 3.55
CA ILE A 127 -12.80 -27.05 4.21
C ILE A 127 -12.95 -27.66 5.61
N ARG A 128 -12.07 -28.59 5.94
CA ARG A 128 -11.96 -29.18 7.28
C ARG A 128 -11.03 -28.32 8.13
N VAL A 129 -11.56 -27.60 9.12
CA VAL A 129 -10.77 -26.72 10.00
C VAL A 129 -10.75 -27.27 11.43
N TYR A 130 -9.63 -27.06 12.13
CA TYR A 130 -9.55 -27.32 13.57
C TYR A 130 -10.08 -26.10 14.33
N ASN A 131 -11.21 -26.26 14.99
CA ASN A 131 -11.81 -25.18 15.76
C ASN A 131 -11.34 -25.26 17.22
N MET A 132 -10.35 -24.44 17.57
CA MET A 132 -9.82 -24.36 18.93
C MET A 132 -10.81 -23.73 19.93
N TYR A 133 -11.88 -23.09 19.45
CA TYR A 133 -12.87 -22.38 20.26
C TYR A 133 -14.08 -23.25 20.66
N THR A 134 -14.19 -24.49 20.15
CA THR A 134 -15.19 -25.46 20.64
C THR A 134 -14.71 -26.12 21.91
N HIS A 135 -15.64 -26.67 22.71
CA HIS A 135 -15.32 -27.33 23.97
C HIS A 135 -15.95 -28.74 23.99
N PRO A 136 -15.18 -29.82 23.69
CA PRO A 136 -13.74 -29.83 23.39
C PRO A 136 -13.39 -29.27 22.00
N PRO A 137 -12.16 -28.80 21.78
CA PRO A 137 -11.64 -28.46 20.46
C PRO A 137 -11.75 -29.64 19.50
N SER A 138 -12.24 -29.40 18.28
CA SER A 138 -12.49 -30.47 17.31
C SER A 138 -12.41 -29.98 15.87
N PHE A 139 -12.22 -30.92 14.94
CA PHE A 139 -12.32 -30.62 13.53
C PHE A 139 -13.78 -30.46 13.09
N GLN A 140 -14.07 -29.45 12.28
CA GLN A 140 -15.39 -29.16 11.73
C GLN A 140 -15.29 -28.93 10.22
N ASP A 141 -16.35 -29.30 9.50
CA ASP A 141 -16.51 -28.95 8.09
C ASP A 141 -17.16 -27.57 7.99
N VAL A 142 -16.53 -26.68 7.22
CA VAL A 142 -17.02 -25.34 6.91
C VAL A 142 -17.29 -25.28 5.41
N TYR A 143 -18.45 -24.74 5.05
CA TYR A 143 -18.92 -24.65 3.68
C TYR A 143 -18.77 -23.22 3.16
N PHE A 144 -18.23 -23.10 1.96
CA PHE A 144 -18.20 -21.88 1.17
C PHE A 144 -18.97 -22.14 -0.12
N TRP A 145 -19.79 -21.20 -0.53
CA TRP A 145 -20.75 -21.37 -1.64
C TRP A 145 -20.31 -20.62 -2.89
N TYR A 146 -19.25 -19.83 -2.76
CA TYR A 146 -18.72 -18.99 -3.81
C TYR A 146 -17.19 -19.07 -3.84
N ARG A 147 -16.61 -18.65 -4.95
CA ARG A 147 -15.17 -18.42 -5.09
C ARG A 147 -14.95 -17.08 -5.75
N GLY A 148 -14.02 -16.30 -5.22
CA GLY A 148 -13.64 -14.98 -5.71
C GLY A 148 -12.13 -14.77 -5.60
N ALA A 149 -11.69 -13.52 -5.52
CA ALA A 149 -10.29 -13.20 -5.28
C ALA A 149 -10.11 -11.96 -4.41
N MET A 150 -8.96 -11.93 -3.74
CA MET A 150 -8.35 -10.78 -3.11
C MET A 150 -6.94 -10.62 -3.65
N VAL A 151 -6.55 -9.39 -3.96
CA VAL A 151 -5.22 -9.01 -4.43
C VAL A 151 -4.71 -7.85 -3.61
N GLN A 152 -3.42 -7.86 -3.29
CA GLN A 152 -2.79 -6.86 -2.42
C GLN A 152 -1.41 -6.47 -2.94
N SER A 153 -1.00 -5.23 -2.63
CA SER A 153 0.39 -4.78 -2.78
C SER A 153 1.22 -4.93 -1.50
N TRP A 154 0.73 -5.70 -0.53
CA TRP A 154 1.29 -5.82 0.83
C TRP A 154 2.81 -6.04 0.81
N ASN A 155 3.51 -5.18 1.54
CA ASN A 155 4.96 -5.18 1.69
C ASN A 155 5.76 -5.23 0.35
N LYS A 156 5.13 -4.87 -0.78
CA LYS A 156 5.77 -4.65 -2.08
C LYS A 156 5.71 -3.17 -2.45
N PHE A 157 4.50 -2.61 -2.40
CA PHE A 157 4.23 -1.20 -2.62
C PHE A 157 3.30 -0.69 -1.54
N CYS A 158 3.77 0.32 -0.80
CA CYS A 158 3.02 1.04 0.20
C CYS A 158 3.33 2.53 0.06
N TYR A 159 2.51 3.35 0.69
CA TYR A 159 2.70 4.79 0.67
C TYR A 159 2.05 5.47 1.87
N GLN A 160 2.58 6.63 2.25
CA GLN A 160 1.97 7.57 3.19
C GLN A 160 1.48 8.78 2.41
N GLY A 161 0.22 9.17 2.53
CA GLY A 161 -0.37 10.33 1.85
C GLY A 161 -0.35 10.26 0.31
N GLY A 162 -1.26 10.98 -0.34
CA GLY A 162 -1.31 11.08 -1.80
C GLY A 162 -2.73 11.00 -2.33
N MET A 163 -2.86 11.01 -3.65
CA MET A 163 -4.13 10.80 -4.34
C MET A 163 -4.08 9.47 -5.06
N LEU A 164 -4.95 8.54 -4.67
CA LEU A 164 -5.19 7.27 -5.34
C LEU A 164 -6.41 7.42 -6.25
N GLU A 165 -6.24 7.19 -7.55
CA GLU A 165 -7.30 7.12 -8.55
C GLU A 165 -7.39 5.69 -9.07
N VAL A 166 -8.58 5.09 -8.96
CA VAL A 166 -8.87 3.76 -9.50
C VAL A 166 -10.06 3.84 -10.44
N ARG A 167 -9.85 3.42 -11.68
CA ARG A 167 -10.92 3.37 -12.67
C ARG A 167 -11.50 1.97 -12.74
N ALA A 168 -12.72 1.80 -12.24
CA ALA A 168 -13.32 0.48 -12.04
C ALA A 168 -14.78 0.38 -12.50
N GLN A 169 -15.19 -0.83 -12.86
CA GLN A 169 -16.58 -1.24 -13.07
C GLN A 169 -16.95 -2.30 -12.03
N LEU A 170 -18.11 -2.14 -11.40
CA LEU A 170 -18.58 -3.02 -10.33
C LEU A 170 -19.32 -4.25 -10.87
N PRO A 171 -19.23 -5.39 -10.18
CA PRO A 171 -19.94 -6.62 -10.54
C PRO A 171 -21.45 -6.53 -10.28
N GLY A 172 -22.26 -7.07 -11.20
CA GLY A 172 -23.72 -7.18 -11.02
C GLY A 172 -24.43 -7.92 -12.16
N ALA A 173 -25.61 -8.46 -11.86
CA ALA A 173 -26.53 -9.06 -12.84
C ALA A 173 -27.20 -7.95 -13.67
N THR A 174 -26.50 -7.50 -14.72
CA THR A 174 -26.91 -6.36 -15.55
C THR A 174 -27.36 -6.73 -16.95
N ASP A 175 -27.17 -7.99 -17.37
CA ASP A 175 -27.60 -8.48 -18.68
C ASP A 175 -29.12 -8.41 -18.84
N ALA A 176 -29.58 -8.12 -20.05
CA ALA A 176 -31.00 -7.98 -20.35
C ALA A 176 -31.81 -9.26 -20.05
N SER A 177 -31.19 -10.43 -20.16
CA SER A 177 -31.80 -11.74 -19.86
C SER A 177 -32.16 -11.93 -18.39
N THR A 178 -31.51 -11.18 -17.48
CA THR A 178 -31.74 -11.28 -16.03
C THR A 178 -33.08 -10.68 -15.61
N GLY A 179 -33.66 -9.82 -16.44
CA GLY A 179 -34.85 -9.05 -16.08
C GLY A 179 -34.60 -8.01 -14.97
N ASN A 180 -33.35 -7.58 -14.76
CA ASN A 180 -33.01 -6.54 -13.79
C ASN A 180 -33.82 -5.26 -14.09
N PRO A 181 -34.74 -4.84 -13.20
CA PRO A 181 -35.60 -3.69 -13.43
C PRO A 181 -34.84 -2.37 -13.42
N ASP A 182 -33.66 -2.31 -12.79
CA ASP A 182 -32.86 -1.09 -12.71
C ASP A 182 -32.27 -0.70 -14.08
N ALA A 183 -32.19 -1.65 -15.03
CA ALA A 183 -31.75 -1.37 -16.40
C ALA A 183 -32.62 -0.28 -17.08
N ALA A 184 -33.90 -0.21 -16.73
CA ALA A 184 -34.82 0.81 -17.26
C ALA A 184 -34.58 2.21 -16.69
N LEU A 185 -33.83 2.35 -15.59
CA LEU A 185 -33.54 3.64 -14.95
C LEU A 185 -32.48 4.45 -15.72
N GLY A 186 -31.75 3.80 -16.64
CA GLY A 186 -30.63 4.39 -17.36
C GLY A 186 -29.39 4.59 -16.48
N LYS A 187 -28.27 5.00 -17.08
CA LYS A 187 -26.97 5.07 -16.39
C LYS A 187 -26.99 5.96 -15.15
N THR A 188 -27.73 7.05 -15.16
CA THR A 188 -27.83 7.99 -14.02
C THR A 188 -28.92 7.60 -13.01
N GLY A 189 -29.68 6.54 -13.28
CA GLY A 189 -30.74 6.09 -12.40
C GLY A 189 -30.20 5.52 -11.09
N LYS A 190 -30.72 5.99 -9.94
CA LYS A 190 -30.37 5.46 -8.62
C LYS A 190 -30.84 4.02 -8.50
N VAL A 191 -29.93 3.10 -8.23
CA VAL A 191 -30.22 1.67 -8.07
C VAL A 191 -31.24 1.48 -6.94
N ALA A 192 -32.22 0.60 -7.16
CA ALA A 192 -33.29 0.34 -6.20
C ALA A 192 -33.43 -1.13 -5.80
N ASN A 193 -32.76 -2.07 -6.50
CA ASN A 193 -32.98 -3.50 -6.32
C ASN A 193 -31.68 -4.25 -5.96
N THR A 194 -31.33 -4.29 -4.67
CA THR A 194 -30.10 -4.94 -4.15
C THR A 194 -29.87 -6.36 -4.66
N LYS A 195 -30.94 -7.14 -4.88
CA LYS A 195 -30.87 -8.56 -5.24
C LYS A 195 -30.06 -8.82 -6.53
N PHE A 196 -30.03 -7.89 -7.46
CA PHE A 196 -29.30 -8.03 -8.72
C PHE A 196 -27.81 -7.71 -8.62
N TYR A 197 -27.33 -7.30 -7.45
CA TYR A 197 -25.92 -6.98 -7.24
C TYR A 197 -25.42 -7.76 -6.02
N PRO A 198 -25.37 -9.10 -6.07
CA PRO A 198 -25.23 -9.95 -4.89
C PRO A 198 -23.84 -9.99 -4.25
N THR A 199 -22.89 -9.21 -4.74
CA THR A 199 -21.49 -9.23 -4.33
C THR A 199 -21.07 -7.93 -3.67
N TRP A 200 -20.01 -7.98 -2.87
CA TRP A 200 -19.44 -6.85 -2.14
C TRP A 200 -18.04 -6.54 -2.69
N PRO A 201 -17.93 -5.67 -3.71
CA PRO A 201 -16.64 -5.23 -4.21
C PRO A 201 -15.97 -4.28 -3.21
N GLY A 202 -14.66 -4.43 -3.05
CA GLY A 202 -13.82 -3.58 -2.21
C GLY A 202 -12.59 -3.10 -2.97
N ILE A 203 -12.28 -1.81 -2.82
CA ILE A 203 -10.97 -1.20 -3.10
C ILE A 203 -10.62 -0.38 -1.88
N TRP A 204 -9.58 -0.78 -1.18
CA TRP A 204 -9.30 -0.26 0.15
C TRP A 204 -7.81 -0.41 0.47
N MET A 205 -7.43 0.14 1.61
CA MET A 205 -6.03 0.25 1.99
C MET A 205 -5.87 -0.02 3.47
N LEU A 206 -4.82 -0.75 3.83
CA LEU A 206 -4.54 -1.16 5.20
C LEU A 206 -3.10 -0.81 5.58
N GLY A 207 -2.88 -0.42 6.84
CA GLY A 207 -1.53 -0.17 7.36
C GLY A 207 -0.66 -1.42 7.26
N ASN A 208 0.58 -1.26 6.78
CA ASN A 208 1.47 -2.37 6.42
C ASN A 208 1.84 -3.30 7.60
N LEU A 209 1.65 -2.85 8.84
CA LEU A 209 1.83 -3.66 10.06
C LEU A 209 0.78 -4.76 10.22
N GLY A 210 -0.33 -4.71 9.49
CA GLY A 210 -1.29 -5.81 9.36
C GLY A 210 -1.33 -6.31 7.92
N ARG A 211 -1.60 -7.60 7.73
CA ARG A 211 -1.95 -8.16 6.42
C ARG A 211 -3.39 -8.64 6.47
N ALA A 212 -4.23 -8.09 5.60
CA ALA A 212 -5.63 -8.42 5.43
C ALA A 212 -5.82 -9.94 5.38
N ILE A 213 -6.84 -10.44 6.08
CA ILE A 213 -7.19 -11.86 6.29
C ILE A 213 -6.13 -12.73 7.01
N PHE A 214 -5.04 -12.15 7.50
CA PHE A 214 -4.10 -12.78 8.43
C PHE A 214 -4.35 -12.28 9.86
N SER A 215 -5.30 -12.91 10.55
CA SER A 215 -5.77 -12.45 11.87
C SER A 215 -4.68 -12.36 12.93
N ALA A 216 -3.59 -13.13 12.83
CA ALA A 216 -2.45 -13.01 13.75
C ALA A 216 -1.79 -11.63 13.65
N SER A 217 -1.51 -11.18 12.42
CA SER A 217 -0.91 -9.86 12.16
C SER A 217 -1.83 -8.68 12.48
N THR A 218 -3.14 -8.85 12.33
CA THR A 218 -4.10 -7.75 12.56
C THR A 218 -4.59 -7.67 14.01
N ASN A 219 -4.38 -8.71 14.81
CA ASN A 219 -4.83 -8.76 16.20
C ASN A 219 -4.18 -7.66 17.05
N ARG A 220 -5.02 -6.83 17.69
CA ARG A 220 -4.62 -5.64 18.46
C ARG A 220 -3.77 -4.64 17.66
N MET A 221 -3.80 -4.72 16.34
CA MET A 221 -3.09 -3.84 15.41
C MET A 221 -4.09 -3.03 14.58
N TRP A 222 -5.06 -3.72 13.98
CA TRP A 222 -6.17 -3.09 13.27
C TRP A 222 -7.28 -2.67 14.24
N PRO A 223 -7.92 -1.50 14.07
CA PRO A 223 -7.57 -0.40 13.16
C PRO A 223 -6.92 0.79 13.91
N TYR A 224 -5.90 0.55 14.75
CA TYR A 224 -5.38 1.61 15.62
C TYR A 224 -4.80 2.81 14.85
N SER A 225 -5.20 4.01 15.27
CA SER A 225 -4.65 5.32 14.90
C SER A 225 -4.56 6.17 16.17
N TYR A 226 -3.74 5.70 17.11
CA TYR A 226 -3.65 6.24 18.46
C TYR A 226 -2.22 6.23 18.97
N ASN A 227 -1.80 7.35 19.56
CA ASN A 227 -0.43 7.62 19.97
C ASN A 227 -0.37 8.41 21.29
N GLU A 228 -1.20 8.04 22.27
CA GLU A 228 -1.16 8.60 23.62
C GLU A 228 -0.93 7.51 24.67
N CYS A 229 -0.13 7.83 25.69
CA CYS A 229 0.03 6.98 26.87
C CYS A 229 -0.82 7.53 28.02
N ASP A 230 -2.10 7.20 28.00
CA ASP A 230 -3.08 7.59 29.03
C ASP A 230 -3.95 6.39 29.41
N ALA A 231 -3.55 5.69 30.47
CA ALA A 231 -4.24 4.50 30.95
C ALA A 231 -5.60 4.79 31.62
N ASP A 232 -5.88 6.05 31.98
CA ASP A 232 -7.19 6.43 32.53
C ASP A 232 -8.24 6.59 31.41
N VAL A 233 -7.80 6.86 30.18
CA VAL A 233 -8.65 7.00 28.99
C VAL A 233 -8.76 5.69 28.21
N PHE A 234 -7.65 4.97 28.03
CA PHE A 234 -7.61 3.76 27.23
C PHE A 234 -6.56 2.79 27.77
N ASP A 235 -6.93 1.52 27.98
CA ASP A 235 -5.97 0.50 28.43
C ASP A 235 -4.93 0.22 27.34
N PRO A 236 -3.65 0.61 27.54
CA PRO A 236 -2.62 0.50 26.53
C PRO A 236 -2.32 -0.96 26.13
N SER A 237 -2.67 -1.95 26.96
CA SER A 237 -2.43 -3.37 26.66
C SER A 237 -3.29 -3.91 25.51
N PHE A 238 -4.33 -3.18 25.12
CA PHE A 238 -5.21 -3.52 24.01
C PHE A 238 -4.64 -3.11 22.65
N GLN A 239 -3.67 -2.19 22.61
CA GLN A 239 -2.90 -1.84 21.42
C GLN A 239 -1.56 -2.56 21.45
N ARG A 240 -1.24 -3.32 20.41
CA ARG A 240 -0.05 -4.19 20.40
C ARG A 240 1.26 -3.41 20.43
N ILE A 241 1.31 -2.25 19.78
CA ILE A 241 2.44 -1.31 19.81
C ILE A 241 1.89 -0.01 20.41
N SER A 242 2.10 0.18 21.71
CA SER A 242 1.52 1.29 22.46
C SER A 242 2.54 2.41 22.68
N ALA A 243 2.07 3.65 22.75
CA ALA A 243 2.88 4.81 23.13
C ALA A 243 3.40 4.74 24.58
N CYS A 244 2.92 3.80 25.40
CA CYS A 244 3.45 3.56 26.75
C CYS A 244 4.71 2.69 26.79
N ASP A 245 5.13 2.11 25.66
CA ASP A 245 6.30 1.25 25.57
C ASP A 245 7.54 2.04 25.15
N ASP A 246 8.54 2.12 26.03
CA ASP A 246 9.81 2.81 25.78
C ASP A 246 10.84 1.93 25.04
N ASN A 247 10.54 0.64 24.83
CA ASN A 247 11.38 -0.29 24.11
C ASN A 247 10.56 -1.41 23.41
N PRO A 248 9.76 -1.06 22.39
CA PRO A 248 8.94 -2.03 21.64
C PRO A 248 9.76 -3.06 20.86
N GLY A 249 11.06 -2.83 20.65
CA GLY A 249 11.93 -3.70 19.86
C GLY A 249 11.67 -3.65 18.36
N TYR A 250 12.35 -4.51 17.60
CA TYR A 250 12.16 -4.69 16.14
C TYR A 250 12.11 -3.38 15.33
N GLY A 251 13.05 -2.46 15.58
CA GLY A 251 13.19 -1.20 14.85
C GLY A 251 12.10 -0.16 15.12
N MET A 252 11.15 -0.43 16.03
CA MET A 252 10.09 0.50 16.39
C MET A 252 10.62 1.67 17.22
N HIS A 253 10.02 2.84 17.04
CA HIS A 253 10.37 4.03 17.83
C HIS A 253 9.83 3.91 19.26
N PRO A 254 10.64 4.27 20.29
CA PRO A 254 10.16 4.38 21.66
C PRO A 254 8.99 5.35 21.80
N ASN A 255 8.00 4.97 22.60
CA ASN A 255 6.83 5.79 22.96
C ASN A 255 6.00 6.27 21.75
N GLN A 256 5.93 5.44 20.70
CA GLN A 256 5.09 5.69 19.54
C GLN A 256 4.03 4.58 19.44
N GLY A 257 2.76 4.93 19.62
CA GLY A 257 1.63 4.06 19.36
C GLY A 257 1.47 3.85 17.86
N ARG A 258 1.36 2.58 17.45
CA ARG A 258 1.29 2.16 16.03
C ARG A 258 0.13 1.21 15.80
N GLY A 259 -0.23 1.03 14.53
CA GLY A 259 -1.39 0.21 14.18
C GLY A 259 -1.44 -0.19 12.71
N ALA A 260 -2.59 -0.72 12.32
CA ALA A 260 -2.93 -0.99 10.92
C ALA A 260 -4.32 -0.38 10.64
N PRO A 261 -4.45 0.95 10.57
CA PRO A 261 -5.72 1.60 10.25
C PRO A 261 -6.10 1.35 8.78
N GLU A 262 -7.35 1.65 8.44
CA GLU A 262 -7.95 1.32 7.15
C GLU A 262 -8.62 2.53 6.50
N ILE A 263 -8.47 2.63 5.17
CA ILE A 263 -9.15 3.61 4.32
C ILE A 263 -9.82 2.88 3.16
N ASP A 264 -11.14 2.98 3.06
CA ASP A 264 -11.92 2.37 1.99
C ASP A 264 -12.12 3.37 0.85
N VAL A 265 -11.47 3.16 -0.29
CA VAL A 265 -11.72 3.97 -1.50
C VAL A 265 -13.14 3.75 -1.98
N LEU A 266 -13.54 2.48 -2.04
CA LEU A 266 -14.91 2.03 -2.14
C LEU A 266 -15.05 0.71 -1.40
N GLU A 267 -16.05 0.60 -0.54
CA GLU A 267 -16.43 -0.67 0.05
C GLU A 267 -17.96 -0.79 0.02
N GLY A 268 -18.48 -1.72 -0.77
CA GLY A 268 -19.92 -1.95 -0.86
C GLY A 268 -20.46 -2.11 -2.27
N GLY A 269 -21.70 -2.59 -2.34
CA GLY A 269 -22.44 -2.85 -3.56
C GLY A 269 -23.94 -2.84 -3.31
N GLY A 270 -24.74 -3.16 -4.32
CA GLY A 270 -26.19 -2.99 -4.25
C GLY A 270 -26.60 -1.53 -4.34
N LEU A 271 -27.12 -0.99 -3.22
CA LEU A 271 -27.75 0.34 -3.23
C LEU A 271 -26.78 1.47 -2.88
N ALA A 272 -25.69 1.16 -2.19
CA ALA A 272 -24.77 2.16 -1.65
C ALA A 272 -23.33 1.64 -1.58
N ILE A 273 -22.38 2.56 -1.70
CA ILE A 273 -20.96 2.34 -1.39
C ILE A 273 -20.64 3.11 -0.11
N SER A 274 -19.86 2.48 0.76
CA SER A 274 -19.24 3.12 1.92
C SER A 274 -17.93 3.79 1.51
N SER A 275 -17.77 5.03 1.94
CA SER A 275 -16.49 5.75 2.01
C SER A 275 -16.13 5.88 3.48
N SER A 276 -15.00 5.31 3.89
CA SER A 276 -14.81 4.92 5.29
C SER A 276 -13.35 5.04 5.77
N LEU A 277 -13.19 5.45 7.02
CA LEU A 277 -11.96 5.35 7.81
C LEU A 277 -12.21 4.48 9.02
N GLN A 278 -11.53 3.36 9.12
CA GLN A 278 -11.58 2.54 10.33
C GLN A 278 -10.45 2.94 11.26
N ILE A 279 -10.84 3.28 12.49
CA ILE A 279 -9.96 3.85 13.50
C ILE A 279 -10.27 3.33 14.90
N ALA A 280 -9.24 3.19 15.72
CA ALA A 280 -9.35 2.81 17.12
C ALA A 280 -8.35 3.59 17.99
N PRO A 281 -8.64 3.78 19.30
CA PRO A 281 -9.85 3.36 20.03
C PRO A 281 -11.09 4.16 19.66
N GLY A 282 -12.24 3.53 19.49
CA GLY A 282 -13.51 4.19 19.19
C GLY A 282 -14.07 5.02 20.36
N MET A 283 -15.06 5.85 20.08
CA MET A 283 -15.71 6.69 21.10
C MET A 283 -16.41 5.86 22.20
N PRO A 284 -16.38 6.32 23.47
CA PRO A 284 -17.23 5.78 24.54
C PRO A 284 -18.73 6.01 24.30
N ASP A 285 -19.59 5.25 24.99
CA ASP A 285 -21.06 5.35 24.84
C ASP A 285 -21.61 6.75 25.10
N ASP A 286 -20.98 7.50 26.00
CA ASP A 286 -21.36 8.87 26.38
C ASP A 286 -21.39 9.83 25.17
N TYR A 287 -20.73 9.47 24.06
CA TYR A 287 -20.64 10.28 22.83
C TYR A 287 -21.38 9.67 21.63
N ARG A 288 -22.09 8.53 21.79
CA ARG A 288 -22.77 7.78 20.69
C ARG A 288 -24.27 8.08 20.61
N LEU A 289 -25.04 7.37 19.77
CA LEU A 289 -26.51 7.46 19.82
C LEU A 289 -27.05 6.96 21.17
N PHE A 290 -28.24 7.42 21.57
CA PHE A 290 -28.92 6.83 22.72
C PHE A 290 -29.42 5.42 22.39
N PRO A 291 -29.30 4.46 23.33
CA PRO A 291 -29.77 3.10 23.11
C PRO A 291 -31.28 3.09 22.90
N VAL A 292 -31.74 2.21 22.01
CA VAL A 292 -33.16 2.05 21.70
C VAL A 292 -33.91 1.56 22.95
N ASP A 293 -34.97 2.28 23.32
CA ASP A 293 -35.87 1.89 24.41
C ASP A 293 -36.98 0.99 23.86
N THR A 294 -36.85 -0.32 24.09
CA THR A 294 -37.82 -1.32 23.62
C THR A 294 -39.21 -1.16 24.24
N SER A 295 -39.34 -0.44 25.36
CA SER A 295 -40.65 -0.17 25.98
C SER A 295 -41.52 0.78 25.13
N THR A 296 -40.90 1.55 24.23
CA THR A 296 -41.61 2.41 23.26
C THR A 296 -42.22 1.63 22.08
N GLY A 297 -41.98 0.31 22.04
CA GLY A 297 -42.32 -0.57 20.92
C GLY A 297 -41.31 -0.50 19.78
N ASP A 298 -40.18 0.17 19.97
CA ASP A 298 -39.05 0.13 19.03
C ASP A 298 -38.35 -1.23 19.08
N LEU A 299 -37.80 -1.62 17.93
CA LEU A 299 -36.85 -2.73 17.79
C LEU A 299 -35.50 -2.14 17.39
N SER A 300 -34.39 -2.75 17.81
CA SER A 300 -33.03 -2.23 17.54
C SER A 300 -32.75 -1.91 16.06
N PHE A 301 -33.45 -2.56 15.12
CA PHE A 301 -33.34 -2.30 13.70
C PHE A 301 -33.84 -0.91 13.25
N CYS A 302 -34.69 -0.25 14.04
CA CYS A 302 -35.18 1.10 13.72
C CYS A 302 -34.05 2.13 13.57
N LEU A 303 -32.92 1.89 14.25
CA LEU A 303 -31.76 2.77 14.27
C LEU A 303 -31.13 2.84 12.87
N TYR A 304 -31.06 1.71 12.16
CA TYR A 304 -30.58 1.65 10.78
C TYR A 304 -31.58 2.20 9.76
N GLN A 305 -32.86 2.30 10.13
CA GLN A 305 -33.91 2.89 9.30
C GLN A 305 -34.17 4.37 9.63
N TYR A 306 -33.51 4.91 10.65
CA TYR A 306 -33.69 6.27 11.15
C TYR A 306 -35.15 6.61 11.50
N ASN A 307 -35.89 5.63 12.03
CA ASN A 307 -37.33 5.76 12.34
C ASN A 307 -37.71 5.30 13.75
N CYS A 308 -36.75 5.19 14.66
CA CYS A 308 -37.00 4.95 16.08
C CYS A 308 -37.91 6.03 16.67
N LYS A 309 -38.80 5.61 17.57
CA LYS A 309 -39.58 6.52 18.42
C LYS A 309 -38.77 7.05 19.59
N THR A 310 -37.77 6.30 20.03
CA THR A 310 -36.83 6.66 21.11
C THR A 310 -36.10 7.95 20.72
N PRO A 311 -36.22 9.04 21.52
CA PRO A 311 -35.50 10.28 21.26
C PRO A 311 -33.99 10.10 21.23
N GLY A 312 -33.34 10.57 20.17
CA GLY A 312 -31.89 10.53 20.03
C GLY A 312 -31.31 9.18 19.62
N SER A 313 -32.14 8.20 19.26
CA SER A 313 -31.69 6.92 18.68
C SER A 313 -31.61 6.96 17.14
N ASN A 314 -32.09 8.01 16.47
CA ASN A 314 -32.05 8.11 15.01
C ASN A 314 -30.77 8.76 14.49
N PHE A 315 -30.56 10.03 14.82
CA PHE A 315 -29.40 10.79 14.37
C PHE A 315 -28.69 11.40 15.59
N ILE A 316 -27.37 11.51 15.52
CA ILE A 316 -26.60 12.13 16.60
C ILE A 316 -27.04 13.59 16.77
N ASP A 317 -27.20 14.02 18.02
CA ASP A 317 -27.59 15.38 18.40
C ASP A 317 -28.97 15.84 17.86
N VAL A 318 -29.83 14.88 17.51
CA VAL A 318 -31.22 15.10 17.07
C VAL A 318 -32.19 14.26 17.93
N PRO A 319 -33.13 14.86 18.69
CA PRO A 319 -33.37 16.29 18.83
C PRO A 319 -32.28 16.99 19.65
N THR A 320 -31.89 18.21 19.24
CA THR A 320 -30.79 18.97 19.84
C THR A 320 -31.03 19.28 21.31
N SER A 321 -32.27 19.64 21.67
CA SER A 321 -32.62 19.93 23.07
C SER A 321 -32.58 18.70 23.97
N TYR A 322 -32.85 17.51 23.41
CA TYR A 322 -32.82 16.25 24.15
C TYR A 322 -31.38 15.88 24.50
N TYR A 323 -30.48 15.86 23.52
CA TYR A 323 -29.05 15.62 23.75
C TYR A 323 -28.43 16.61 24.74
N LYS A 324 -28.73 17.91 24.58
CA LYS A 324 -28.26 18.94 25.50
C LYS A 324 -28.75 18.72 26.94
N LYS A 325 -29.99 18.25 27.13
CA LYS A 325 -30.58 17.98 28.44
C LYS A 325 -29.98 16.72 29.08
N GLU A 326 -29.84 15.64 28.32
CA GLU A 326 -29.43 14.35 28.86
C GLU A 326 -27.91 14.22 29.05
N ARG A 327 -27.10 14.92 28.25
CA ARG A 327 -25.61 14.83 28.33
C ARG A 327 -24.91 16.12 28.75
N GLY A 328 -25.40 17.27 28.28
CA GLY A 328 -24.77 18.57 28.56
C GLY A 328 -23.45 18.84 27.81
N HIS A 329 -23.03 17.96 26.90
CA HIS A 329 -21.92 18.17 25.96
C HIS A 329 -22.33 17.72 24.55
N LYS A 330 -21.51 18.06 23.54
CA LYS A 330 -21.68 17.60 22.16
C LYS A 330 -21.33 16.11 22.03
N SER A 331 -21.88 15.47 21.00
CA SER A 331 -21.63 14.06 20.68
C SER A 331 -20.96 13.93 19.32
N TRP A 332 -20.35 12.77 19.04
CA TRP A 332 -19.81 12.41 17.72
C TRP A 332 -18.73 13.33 17.15
N TYR A 333 -18.18 12.92 16.01
CA TYR A 333 -17.19 13.66 15.25
C TYR A 333 -17.80 14.96 14.71
N GLN A 334 -17.00 16.03 14.69
CA GLN A 334 -17.45 17.38 14.32
C GLN A 334 -16.82 17.83 13.00
N GLY A 335 -17.57 18.57 12.19
CA GLY A 335 -17.04 19.17 10.96
C GLY A 335 -16.77 18.16 9.83
N LEU A 336 -17.41 17.01 9.86
CA LEU A 336 -17.42 16.09 8.72
C LEU A 336 -18.04 16.78 7.50
N ARG A 337 -17.52 16.49 6.30
CA ARG A 337 -17.88 17.19 5.06
C ARG A 337 -18.52 16.23 4.08
N TYR A 338 -19.70 16.58 3.58
CA TYR A 338 -20.49 15.74 2.67
C TYR A 338 -20.89 16.54 1.44
N ALA A 339 -20.85 15.95 0.26
CA ALA A 339 -21.21 16.60 -0.99
C ALA A 339 -22.02 15.66 -1.91
N SER A 340 -22.82 16.24 -2.80
CA SER A 340 -23.75 15.48 -3.64
C SER A 340 -23.02 14.55 -4.62
N ASN A 341 -23.53 13.32 -4.77
CA ASN A 341 -23.22 12.49 -5.92
C ASN A 341 -24.03 13.01 -7.13
N ASN A 342 -23.39 13.83 -7.95
CA ASN A 342 -24.02 14.48 -9.12
C ASN A 342 -24.18 13.55 -10.34
N TYR A 343 -23.72 12.31 -10.27
CA TYR A 343 -23.90 11.31 -11.34
C TYR A 343 -25.26 10.61 -11.29
N CYS A 344 -26.02 10.81 -10.21
CA CYS A 344 -27.41 10.43 -10.14
C CYS A 344 -28.33 11.43 -10.81
N ALA A 345 -29.46 10.93 -11.33
CA ALA A 345 -30.56 11.76 -11.81
C ALA A 345 -31.09 12.68 -10.72
N GLN A 346 -31.48 13.90 -11.11
CA GLN A 346 -32.04 14.88 -10.20
C GLN A 346 -33.46 14.50 -9.74
N ASN A 347 -33.75 14.81 -8.49
CA ASN A 347 -35.03 14.70 -7.82
C ASN A 347 -35.32 16.02 -7.11
N ALA A 348 -36.27 16.80 -7.64
CA ALA A 348 -36.64 18.10 -7.08
C ALA A 348 -37.11 18.03 -5.61
N LYS A 349 -37.56 16.87 -5.13
CA LYS A 349 -37.99 16.68 -3.73
C LYS A 349 -36.83 16.56 -2.75
N GLU A 350 -35.63 16.24 -3.23
CA GLU A 350 -34.42 16.12 -2.41
C GLU A 350 -33.58 17.41 -2.42
N LYS A 351 -34.00 18.41 -3.20
CA LYS A 351 -33.27 19.68 -3.32
C LYS A 351 -33.39 20.52 -2.06
N GLN A 352 -32.25 21.00 -1.58
CA GLN A 352 -32.13 21.86 -0.41
C GLN A 352 -31.68 23.28 -0.78
N THR A 353 -31.84 24.20 0.17
CA THR A 353 -31.19 25.53 0.11
C THR A 353 -30.41 25.75 1.41
N TYR A 354 -29.22 26.34 1.28
CA TYR A 354 -28.35 26.62 2.42
C TYR A 354 -29.06 27.44 3.50
N SER A 355 -29.77 28.50 3.12
CA SER A 355 -30.44 29.39 4.07
C SER A 355 -31.46 28.68 4.95
N THR A 356 -32.22 27.74 4.41
CA THR A 356 -33.24 26.99 5.16
C THR A 356 -32.58 26.03 6.15
N VAL A 357 -31.66 25.19 5.65
CA VAL A 357 -31.00 24.17 6.50
C VAL A 357 -30.14 24.84 7.57
N ALA A 358 -29.35 25.85 7.22
CA ALA A 358 -28.50 26.55 8.19
C ALA A 358 -29.32 27.28 9.28
N ALA A 359 -30.48 27.84 8.93
CA ALA A 359 -31.38 28.43 9.91
C ALA A 359 -31.96 27.38 10.86
N SER A 360 -32.34 26.20 10.33
CA SER A 360 -32.86 25.07 11.12
C SER A 360 -31.80 24.54 12.09
N VAL A 361 -30.60 24.20 11.61
CA VAL A 361 -29.48 23.74 12.46
C VAL A 361 -29.14 24.77 13.54
N LYS A 362 -29.11 26.06 13.20
CA LYS A 362 -28.86 27.14 14.16
C LYS A 362 -29.94 27.26 15.23
N ALA A 363 -31.20 27.03 14.88
CA ALA A 363 -32.32 27.02 15.84
C ALA A 363 -32.26 25.78 16.76
N GLY A 364 -31.62 24.70 16.30
CA GLY A 364 -31.60 23.39 16.95
C GLY A 364 -32.77 22.54 16.45
N ILE A 365 -32.50 21.31 16.04
CA ILE A 365 -33.50 20.40 15.49
C ILE A 365 -34.40 19.91 16.62
N THR A 366 -35.71 20.09 16.48
CA THR A 366 -36.69 19.72 17.52
C THR A 366 -37.36 18.38 17.24
N GLU A 367 -37.37 18.00 15.97
CA GLU A 367 -37.89 16.76 15.44
C GLU A 367 -37.01 15.58 15.85
N ASN A 368 -37.60 14.39 15.94
CA ASN A 368 -36.85 13.16 16.22
C ASN A 368 -36.20 12.54 14.97
N THR A 369 -36.53 13.05 13.79
CA THR A 369 -36.03 12.55 12.50
C THR A 369 -35.69 13.72 11.59
N CYS A 370 -34.71 13.50 10.71
CA CYS A 370 -34.30 14.49 9.73
C CYS A 370 -35.22 14.51 8.51
N ALA A 371 -35.45 15.72 7.98
CA ALA A 371 -36.17 15.98 6.74
C ALA A 371 -35.36 16.94 5.86
N VAL A 372 -35.76 17.07 4.60
CA VAL A 372 -35.06 17.86 3.57
C VAL A 372 -34.94 19.34 3.95
N ASP A 373 -35.87 19.89 4.71
CA ASP A 373 -35.87 21.28 5.16
C ASP A 373 -35.38 21.46 6.61
N THR A 374 -35.18 20.38 7.36
CA THR A 374 -34.77 20.45 8.77
C THR A 374 -33.28 20.15 8.98
N CYS A 375 -32.72 19.13 8.34
CA CYS A 375 -31.32 18.72 8.54
C CYS A 375 -30.47 18.92 7.29
N PRO A 376 -29.13 18.93 7.41
CA PRO A 376 -28.22 18.70 6.29
C PRO A 376 -28.59 17.40 5.56
N ALA A 377 -28.38 17.34 4.24
CA ALA A 377 -28.78 16.19 3.43
C ALA A 377 -28.12 14.87 3.87
N SER A 378 -26.96 14.93 4.52
CA SER A 378 -26.30 13.76 5.11
C SER A 378 -26.98 13.22 6.37
N GLY A 379 -27.91 13.99 6.97
CA GLY A 379 -28.46 13.75 8.30
C GLY A 379 -27.55 14.23 9.44
N ASP A 380 -26.29 14.58 9.17
CA ASP A 380 -25.33 15.02 10.18
C ASP A 380 -25.50 16.51 10.51
N VAL A 381 -26.09 16.81 11.66
CA VAL A 381 -26.27 18.19 12.15
C VAL A 381 -24.98 18.84 12.64
N ASN A 382 -23.90 18.06 12.80
CA ASN A 382 -22.56 18.52 13.17
C ASN A 382 -21.63 18.67 11.95
N ALA A 383 -22.14 18.45 10.73
CA ALA A 383 -21.39 18.61 9.50
C ALA A 383 -20.96 20.07 9.25
N ASP A 384 -19.86 20.22 8.52
CA ASP A 384 -19.46 21.50 7.94
C ASP A 384 -20.48 21.93 6.89
N LEU A 385 -20.92 23.21 6.94
CA LEU A 385 -21.86 23.81 5.97
C LEU A 385 -21.24 24.98 5.20
N SER A 386 -19.91 25.13 5.23
CA SER A 386 -19.18 26.15 4.48
C SER A 386 -19.22 25.87 2.98
N VAL A 387 -18.80 26.87 2.20
CA VAL A 387 -18.68 26.74 0.74
C VAL A 387 -17.59 25.74 0.42
N ILE A 388 -17.88 24.79 -0.49
CA ILE A 388 -16.93 23.76 -0.90
C ILE A 388 -15.67 24.41 -1.46
N ASP A 389 -14.53 24.09 -0.85
CA ASP A 389 -13.20 24.59 -1.20
C ASP A 389 -13.10 26.14 -1.30
N ASN A 390 -14.00 26.87 -0.61
CA ASN A 390 -14.17 28.32 -0.71
C ASN A 390 -14.38 28.83 -2.15
N LYS A 391 -15.00 28.01 -3.01
CA LYS A 391 -15.22 28.30 -4.43
C LYS A 391 -16.67 28.05 -4.83
N GLY A 392 -17.23 28.95 -5.65
CA GLY A 392 -18.59 28.81 -6.18
C GLY A 392 -19.68 29.01 -5.12
N GLU A 393 -20.82 28.38 -5.34
CA GLU A 393 -22.04 28.54 -4.52
C GLU A 393 -22.49 27.25 -3.83
N ASN A 394 -21.81 26.13 -4.08
CA ASN A 394 -22.14 24.86 -3.45
C ASN A 394 -21.58 24.81 -2.03
N HIS A 395 -22.40 24.32 -1.10
CA HIS A 395 -22.05 24.16 0.30
C HIS A 395 -21.89 22.69 0.64
N TRP A 396 -20.97 22.39 1.56
CA TRP A 396 -20.96 21.11 2.24
C TRP A 396 -22.30 20.89 2.96
N GLY A 397 -22.74 19.64 3.05
CA GLY A 397 -23.98 19.22 3.72
C GLY A 397 -25.30 19.64 3.04
N ILE A 398 -25.26 20.37 1.91
CA ILE A 398 -26.46 20.89 1.23
C ILE A 398 -26.65 20.24 -0.15
N ASN A 399 -27.77 19.55 -0.37
CA ASN A 399 -28.13 18.99 -1.66
C ASN A 399 -28.74 20.03 -2.63
N SER A 400 -27.93 20.99 -3.08
CA SER A 400 -28.40 22.08 -3.96
C SER A 400 -28.88 21.60 -5.33
N ASN A 401 -28.38 20.45 -5.79
CA ASN A 401 -28.73 19.85 -7.08
C ASN A 401 -29.92 18.88 -6.99
N GLY A 402 -30.28 18.43 -5.79
CA GLY A 402 -31.31 17.41 -5.58
C GLY A 402 -30.92 16.07 -6.20
N THR A 403 -29.66 15.66 -6.19
CA THR A 403 -29.22 14.34 -6.69
C THR A 403 -29.03 13.37 -5.52
N CYS A 404 -28.48 12.18 -5.76
CA CYS A 404 -28.05 11.30 -4.68
C CYS A 404 -27.11 12.02 -3.73
N TYR A 405 -27.26 11.77 -2.43
CA TYR A 405 -26.45 12.40 -1.40
C TYR A 405 -25.88 11.36 -0.43
N PRO A 406 -24.58 11.43 -0.08
CA PRO A 406 -23.98 10.60 0.95
C PRO A 406 -24.65 10.82 2.30
N LEU A 407 -25.16 9.76 2.92
CA LEU A 407 -25.72 9.78 4.26
C LEU A 407 -24.64 9.44 5.27
N MET A 408 -24.62 10.10 6.41
CA MET A 408 -23.73 9.68 7.49
C MET A 408 -24.12 8.29 7.95
N ASN A 409 -23.12 7.49 8.31
CA ASN A 409 -23.35 6.29 9.08
C ASN A 409 -23.17 6.67 10.56
N SER A 410 -24.24 6.69 11.35
CA SER A 410 -24.15 6.92 12.81
C SER A 410 -23.62 5.68 13.55
N TYR A 411 -22.64 5.01 12.93
CA TYR A 411 -22.13 3.69 13.26
C TYR A 411 -21.85 3.58 14.77
N MET A 412 -22.44 2.57 15.40
CA MET A 412 -22.24 2.33 16.84
C MET A 412 -20.86 1.76 17.16
N GLY A 413 -20.05 1.48 16.15
CA GLY A 413 -18.78 0.77 16.29
C GLY A 413 -19.01 -0.72 16.63
N SER A 414 -18.02 -1.56 16.38
CA SER A 414 -18.00 -2.93 16.94
C SER A 414 -16.96 -3.05 18.05
N TYR A 415 -17.26 -3.83 19.09
CA TYR A 415 -16.25 -4.25 20.07
C TYR A 415 -15.53 -5.48 19.54
N LEU A 416 -14.21 -5.37 19.41
CA LEU A 416 -13.33 -6.50 19.20
C LEU A 416 -12.91 -7.06 20.55
N CYS A 417 -13.04 -8.37 20.71
CA CYS A 417 -12.76 -9.05 21.96
C CYS A 417 -12.01 -10.34 21.74
N ASP A 418 -11.21 -10.72 22.73
CA ASP A 418 -10.68 -12.07 22.82
C ASP A 418 -11.80 -13.11 23.03
N PRO A 419 -11.61 -14.38 22.62
CA PRO A 419 -12.62 -15.44 22.77
C PRO A 419 -13.02 -15.79 24.21
N ASP A 420 -12.20 -15.41 25.20
CA ASP A 420 -12.44 -15.65 26.62
C ASP A 420 -13.05 -14.43 27.33
N ASN A 421 -13.37 -13.38 26.59
CA ASN A 421 -13.86 -12.13 27.14
C ASN A 421 -15.31 -12.21 27.60
N THR A 422 -15.60 -11.70 28.79
CA THR A 422 -16.94 -11.69 29.40
C THR A 422 -17.62 -10.33 29.29
N PHE A 423 -16.97 -9.35 28.65
CA PHE A 423 -17.50 -7.99 28.54
C PHE A 423 -18.76 -7.97 27.69
N SER A 424 -19.83 -7.41 28.26
CA SER A 424 -21.19 -7.49 27.70
C SER A 424 -21.37 -6.94 26.28
N LYS A 425 -20.46 -6.08 25.80
CA LYS A 425 -20.52 -5.51 24.45
C LYS A 425 -19.78 -6.33 23.39
N CYS A 426 -19.02 -7.35 23.79
CA CYS A 426 -18.50 -8.31 22.82
C CYS A 426 -19.67 -8.94 22.06
N ASN A 427 -19.50 -9.22 20.76
CA ASN A 427 -20.56 -9.80 19.93
C ASN A 427 -21.09 -11.14 20.50
N LYS A 428 -20.19 -11.94 21.11
CA LYS A 428 -20.52 -13.20 21.78
C LYS A 428 -19.77 -13.26 23.11
N PRO A 429 -20.23 -12.56 24.16
CA PRO A 429 -19.54 -12.55 25.44
C PRO A 429 -19.56 -13.95 26.04
N ARG A 430 -18.41 -14.41 26.51
CA ARG A 430 -18.29 -15.73 27.15
C ARG A 430 -19.01 -15.69 28.49
N ASN A 431 -19.67 -16.80 28.84
CA ASN A 431 -20.25 -16.95 30.17
C ASN A 431 -19.11 -17.12 31.19
N GLU A 432 -19.12 -16.30 32.25
CA GLU A 432 -18.11 -16.29 33.32
C GLU A 432 -17.88 -17.66 33.97
N SER A 433 -18.90 -18.52 33.99
CA SER A 433 -18.82 -19.88 34.54
C SER A 433 -18.07 -20.88 33.64
N THR A 434 -17.82 -20.53 32.38
CA THR A 434 -17.11 -21.41 31.42
C THR A 434 -15.60 -21.23 31.60
N PRO A 435 -14.82 -22.29 31.90
CA PRO A 435 -13.36 -22.17 32.06
C PRO A 435 -12.71 -21.52 30.85
N LYS A 436 -11.76 -20.59 31.06
CA LYS A 436 -11.06 -19.90 29.96
C LYS A 436 -10.26 -20.89 29.11
N SER A 437 -10.27 -20.68 27.80
CA SER A 437 -9.47 -21.47 26.85
C SER A 437 -7.98 -21.14 26.95
N GLY A 438 -7.62 -19.90 27.28
CA GLY A 438 -6.24 -19.42 27.28
C GLY A 438 -5.63 -19.30 25.88
N ALA A 439 -6.46 -19.27 24.83
CA ALA A 439 -6.00 -19.25 23.44
C ALA A 439 -5.22 -17.96 23.08
N MET A 440 -5.52 -16.85 23.75
CA MET A 440 -4.79 -15.59 23.60
C MET A 440 -4.91 -14.72 24.86
N SER A 441 -4.05 -13.70 24.95
CA SER A 441 -4.14 -12.67 25.97
C SER A 441 -5.48 -11.94 25.89
N SER A 442 -6.04 -11.58 27.04
CA SER A 442 -7.33 -10.90 27.06
C SER A 442 -7.22 -9.48 26.53
N PHE A 443 -8.20 -9.08 25.73
CA PHE A 443 -8.38 -7.71 25.26
C PHE A 443 -9.85 -7.47 24.92
N ASN A 444 -10.27 -6.22 25.03
CA ASN A 444 -11.50 -5.76 24.42
C ASN A 444 -11.41 -4.27 24.12
N TYR A 445 -11.71 -3.86 22.91
CA TYR A 445 -11.73 -2.45 22.56
C TYR A 445 -12.80 -2.17 21.51
N GLN A 446 -13.32 -0.96 21.55
CA GLN A 446 -14.24 -0.44 20.56
C GLN A 446 -13.42 0.06 19.37
N MET A 447 -13.85 -0.24 18.16
CA MET A 447 -13.40 0.46 16.94
C MET A 447 -14.54 1.28 16.36
N ASP A 448 -14.17 2.34 15.64
CA ASP A 448 -15.07 3.17 14.85
C ASP A 448 -14.75 3.06 13.36
N ALA A 449 -15.80 3.22 12.54
CA ALA A 449 -15.71 3.42 11.11
C ALA A 449 -16.36 4.76 10.77
N ILE A 450 -15.57 5.83 10.72
CA ILE A 450 -16.07 7.14 10.30
C ILE A 450 -16.38 7.04 8.82
N SER A 451 -17.67 7.00 8.49
CA SER A 451 -18.09 6.61 7.15
C SER A 451 -19.32 7.35 6.67
N SER A 452 -19.45 7.38 5.34
CA SER A 452 -20.64 7.82 4.66
C SER A 452 -21.04 6.83 3.58
N ASN A 453 -22.31 6.45 3.58
CA ASN A 453 -22.88 5.59 2.55
C ASN A 453 -23.53 6.46 1.49
N TRP A 454 -23.03 6.37 0.26
CA TRP A 454 -23.55 7.15 -0.86
C TRP A 454 -24.28 6.25 -1.87
N PRO A 455 -25.48 6.65 -2.33
CA PRO A 455 -26.23 5.81 -3.25
C PRO A 455 -25.56 5.66 -4.62
N ILE A 456 -25.65 4.45 -5.18
CA ILE A 456 -25.05 4.09 -6.45
C ILE A 456 -26.06 4.31 -7.59
N HIS A 457 -25.58 4.81 -8.72
CA HIS A 457 -26.35 4.87 -9.97
C HIS A 457 -25.98 3.68 -10.87
N PHE A 458 -26.93 3.20 -11.68
CA PHE A 458 -26.80 1.97 -12.46
C PHE A 458 -25.58 1.94 -13.40
N GLY A 459 -25.09 3.11 -13.81
CA GLY A 459 -23.87 3.26 -14.61
C GLY A 459 -22.63 2.59 -13.98
N ALA A 460 -22.49 2.59 -12.65
CA ALA A 460 -21.34 1.99 -11.97
C ALA A 460 -21.21 0.47 -12.19
N TYR A 461 -22.33 -0.21 -12.50
CA TYR A 461 -22.37 -1.64 -12.81
C TYR A 461 -22.19 -1.96 -14.30
N THR A 462 -22.37 -0.95 -15.16
CA THR A 462 -22.39 -1.12 -16.63
C THR A 462 -21.26 -0.38 -17.35
N GLY A 463 -20.38 0.31 -16.62
CA GLY A 463 -19.22 0.99 -17.16
C GLY A 463 -18.22 1.43 -16.11
N PHE A 464 -17.10 2.01 -16.57
CA PHE A 464 -16.00 2.45 -15.73
C PHE A 464 -16.21 3.85 -15.14
N TYR A 465 -15.92 3.97 -13.84
CA TYR A 465 -15.95 5.20 -13.07
C TYR A 465 -14.63 5.42 -12.36
N ASP A 466 -14.25 6.70 -12.18
CA ASP A 466 -13.00 7.06 -11.50
C ASP A 466 -13.28 7.29 -10.01
N TYR A 467 -12.92 6.32 -9.19
CA TYR A 467 -13.00 6.40 -7.73
C TYR A 467 -11.69 6.95 -7.19
N GLN A 468 -11.77 7.95 -6.33
CA GLN A 468 -10.59 8.70 -5.90
C GLN A 468 -10.60 8.93 -4.40
N VAL A 469 -9.41 8.82 -3.79
CA VAL A 469 -9.14 9.27 -2.43
C VAL A 469 -7.91 10.17 -2.44
N GLU A 470 -8.08 11.40 -1.95
CA GLU A 470 -6.97 12.24 -1.52
C GLU A 470 -6.74 12.06 -0.03
N TRP A 471 -5.50 11.86 0.39
CA TRP A 471 -5.11 11.70 1.77
C TRP A 471 -3.86 12.52 2.08
N VAL A 472 -3.94 13.36 3.10
CA VAL A 472 -2.83 14.17 3.63
C VAL A 472 -2.77 13.97 5.14
N THR A 473 -1.57 13.74 5.68
CA THR A 473 -1.35 13.54 7.12
C THR A 473 -1.13 14.87 7.85
N GLY A 474 -0.93 14.80 9.16
CA GLY A 474 -0.60 15.98 9.98
C GLY A 474 -1.82 16.77 10.42
N ALA A 475 -1.58 17.83 11.20
CA ALA A 475 -2.60 18.64 11.86
C ALA A 475 -3.57 19.33 10.88
N ASN A 476 -3.09 19.67 9.68
CA ASN A 476 -3.89 20.25 8.59
C ASN A 476 -4.34 19.19 7.56
N GLY A 477 -4.15 17.91 7.88
CA GLY A 477 -4.47 16.78 7.03
C GLY A 477 -5.97 16.52 6.82
N TYR A 478 -6.26 15.62 5.89
CA TYR A 478 -7.61 15.20 5.55
C TYR A 478 -7.59 13.88 4.76
N VAL A 479 -8.71 13.15 4.75
CA VAL A 479 -9.04 12.15 3.74
C VAL A 479 -10.30 12.60 3.02
N ARG A 480 -10.26 12.68 1.68
CA ARG A 480 -11.36 13.14 0.83
C ARG A 480 -11.64 12.11 -0.26
N TRP A 481 -12.88 11.66 -0.33
CA TRP A 481 -13.40 10.79 -1.37
C TRP A 481 -14.01 11.63 -2.49
N MET A 482 -13.71 11.23 -3.72
CA MET A 482 -14.22 11.87 -4.92
C MET A 482 -14.65 10.82 -5.94
N LEU A 483 -15.61 11.21 -6.78
CA LEU A 483 -16.04 10.47 -7.95
C LEU A 483 -15.84 11.36 -9.17
N HIS A 484 -14.94 10.98 -10.07
CA HIS A 484 -14.54 11.78 -11.24
C HIS A 484 -14.11 13.22 -10.89
N GLY A 485 -13.40 13.40 -9.78
CA GLY A 485 -12.90 14.68 -9.30
C GLY A 485 -13.89 15.50 -8.46
N GLU A 486 -15.17 15.10 -8.42
CA GLU A 486 -16.19 15.77 -7.59
C GLU A 486 -16.19 15.18 -6.17
N PRO A 487 -16.16 16.00 -5.10
CA PRO A 487 -16.19 15.51 -3.73
C PRO A 487 -17.48 14.76 -3.39
N LEU A 488 -17.33 13.73 -2.55
CA LEU A 488 -18.44 13.00 -1.93
C LEU A 488 -18.40 13.14 -0.40
N PHE A 489 -17.24 12.88 0.19
CA PHE A 489 -17.06 12.86 1.64
C PHE A 489 -15.65 13.35 1.98
N GLU A 490 -15.48 14.01 3.12
CA GLU A 490 -14.17 14.40 3.63
C GLU A 490 -14.14 14.37 5.16
N VAL A 491 -13.11 13.73 5.70
CA VAL A 491 -12.78 13.71 7.13
C VAL A 491 -11.50 14.51 7.31
N THR A 492 -11.58 15.61 8.03
CA THR A 492 -10.39 16.42 8.35
C THR A 492 -9.67 15.84 9.56
N THR A 493 -8.35 16.08 9.71
CA THR A 493 -7.64 15.73 10.95
C THR A 493 -8.33 16.35 12.17
N GLU A 494 -8.79 17.59 12.05
CA GLU A 494 -9.51 18.29 13.11
C GLU A 494 -10.71 17.47 13.65
N SER A 495 -11.47 16.82 12.76
CA SER A 495 -12.65 16.05 13.14
C SER A 495 -12.37 14.91 14.12
N ILE A 496 -11.16 14.33 14.10
CA ILE A 496 -10.78 13.15 14.90
C ILE A 496 -9.80 13.46 16.04
N VAL A 497 -9.10 14.60 15.99
CA VAL A 497 -8.23 15.07 17.08
C VAL A 497 -8.99 15.97 18.07
N ASN A 498 -9.93 16.78 17.58
CA ASN A 498 -10.74 17.71 18.39
C ASN A 498 -12.12 17.12 18.70
N VAL A 499 -12.14 15.88 19.21
CA VAL A 499 -13.38 15.20 19.60
C VAL A 499 -14.02 15.85 20.84
N PRO A 500 -15.37 15.85 20.95
CA PRO A 500 -16.06 16.34 22.14
C PRO A 500 -15.58 15.63 23.41
N GLN A 501 -15.55 16.38 24.52
CA GLN A 501 -15.15 15.88 25.84
C GLN A 501 -16.23 16.20 26.86
N ASN A 502 -16.53 15.24 27.72
CA ASN A 502 -17.28 15.45 28.95
C ASN A 502 -16.37 16.05 30.04
N SER A 503 -16.88 16.19 31.26
CA SER A 503 -16.12 16.76 32.39
C SER A 503 -14.92 15.91 32.83
N LYS A 504 -14.92 14.61 32.55
CA LYS A 504 -13.82 13.67 32.85
C LYS A 504 -12.76 13.61 31.77
N LYS A 505 -13.07 14.09 30.56
CA LYS A 505 -12.22 14.04 29.37
C LYS A 505 -11.82 12.61 28.98
N ASP A 506 -12.79 11.72 28.98
CA ASP A 506 -12.62 10.28 28.73
C ASP A 506 -12.79 9.87 27.25
N ASN A 507 -12.94 10.83 26.32
CA ASN A 507 -12.99 10.52 24.90
C ASN A 507 -11.57 10.45 24.31
N PRO A 508 -11.09 9.29 23.84
CA PRO A 508 -9.74 9.14 23.31
C PRO A 508 -9.53 9.99 22.07
N LYS A 509 -8.49 10.83 22.11
CA LYS A 509 -8.02 11.60 20.96
C LYS A 509 -7.19 10.71 20.07
N LYS A 510 -7.56 10.65 18.80
CA LYS A 510 -6.86 9.84 17.80
C LYS A 510 -5.85 10.71 17.08
N ILE A 511 -5.06 10.10 16.21
CA ILE A 511 -4.27 10.80 15.21
C ILE A 511 -4.85 10.57 13.84
N MET A 512 -4.44 11.41 12.88
CA MET A 512 -4.68 11.09 11.48
C MET A 512 -4.00 9.78 11.12
N ILE A 513 -4.50 9.10 10.10
CA ILE A 513 -3.80 7.93 9.58
C ILE A 513 -2.45 8.38 9.05
N GLU A 514 -1.39 7.84 9.64
CA GLU A 514 0.01 8.16 9.35
C GLU A 514 0.81 6.91 8.94
N GLU A 515 0.27 5.71 9.09
CA GLU A 515 0.92 4.45 8.72
C GLU A 515 1.13 4.34 7.20
N PRO A 516 2.22 3.71 6.71
CA PRO A 516 2.32 3.35 5.31
C PRO A 516 1.23 2.34 4.95
N LEU A 517 0.33 2.71 4.05
CA LEU A 517 -0.78 1.87 3.61
C LEU A 517 -0.42 1.13 2.32
N TYR A 518 -0.86 -0.12 2.19
CA TYR A 518 -0.82 -0.87 0.93
C TYR A 518 -2.24 -1.00 0.35
N VAL A 519 -2.34 -1.23 -0.96
CA VAL A 519 -3.62 -1.26 -1.68
C VAL A 519 -4.14 -2.68 -1.79
N ILE A 520 -5.46 -2.85 -1.62
CA ILE A 520 -6.19 -4.10 -1.71
C ILE A 520 -7.40 -3.92 -2.62
N PHE A 521 -7.69 -4.95 -3.40
CA PHE A 521 -8.97 -5.07 -4.08
C PHE A 521 -9.47 -6.51 -4.03
N ASN A 522 -10.76 -6.67 -3.74
CA ASN A 522 -11.42 -7.95 -3.58
C ASN A 522 -12.89 -7.88 -3.99
N VAL A 523 -13.49 -9.05 -4.24
CA VAL A 523 -14.94 -9.19 -4.32
C VAL A 523 -15.36 -10.27 -3.33
N ALA A 524 -16.05 -9.85 -2.28
CA ALA A 524 -16.47 -10.69 -1.18
C ALA A 524 -17.98 -10.97 -1.21
N LEU A 525 -18.44 -11.97 -0.45
CA LEU A 525 -19.85 -12.33 -0.32
C LEU A 525 -20.16 -12.68 1.13
N SER A 526 -21.04 -11.92 1.77
CA SER A 526 -21.37 -12.16 3.18
C SER A 526 -22.84 -12.45 3.38
N SER A 527 -23.12 -13.24 4.42
CA SER A 527 -24.48 -13.44 4.96
C SER A 527 -24.98 -12.26 5.81
N SER A 528 -24.14 -11.26 6.10
CA SER A 528 -24.41 -10.22 7.10
C SER A 528 -24.30 -8.77 6.60
N TRP A 529 -23.89 -8.55 5.36
CA TRP A 529 -23.75 -7.21 4.79
C TRP A 529 -25.03 -6.68 4.14
N GLY A 530 -25.05 -5.38 3.87
CA GLY A 530 -26.18 -4.70 3.21
C GLY A 530 -26.50 -5.24 1.80
N THR A 531 -25.55 -5.98 1.24
CA THR A 531 -25.70 -6.80 0.03
C THR A 531 -25.40 -8.24 0.39
N THR A 532 -26.28 -9.15 -0.02
CA THR A 532 -26.20 -10.58 0.32
C THR A 532 -26.56 -11.39 -0.93
N PRO A 533 -25.81 -12.46 -1.24
CA PRO A 533 -26.18 -13.34 -2.33
C PRO A 533 -27.51 -14.07 -2.05
N PRO A 534 -28.21 -14.56 -3.08
CA PRO A 534 -29.40 -15.37 -2.89
C PRO A 534 -29.11 -16.58 -2.00
N ASN A 535 -30.08 -16.92 -1.13
CA ASN A 535 -30.02 -18.07 -0.22
C ASN A 535 -28.71 -18.15 0.60
N PRO A 536 -28.38 -17.14 1.42
CA PRO A 536 -27.13 -17.12 2.18
C PRO A 536 -26.97 -18.36 3.06
N GLY A 537 -25.78 -18.95 3.01
CA GLY A 537 -25.47 -20.21 3.69
C GLY A 537 -25.92 -21.48 2.94
N GLN A 538 -26.36 -21.34 1.69
CA GLN A 538 -26.69 -22.43 0.77
C GLN A 538 -26.18 -22.11 -0.64
N GLU A 539 -26.32 -23.05 -1.58
CA GLU A 539 -26.11 -22.80 -2.99
C GLU A 539 -26.99 -21.65 -3.50
N CYS A 540 -26.47 -20.84 -4.43
CA CYS A 540 -27.16 -19.65 -4.96
C CYS A 540 -28.63 -19.94 -5.34
N ARG A 541 -28.88 -21.06 -6.03
CA ARG A 541 -30.23 -21.40 -6.52
C ARG A 541 -31.18 -21.93 -5.44
N GLY A 542 -30.66 -22.32 -4.27
CA GLY A 542 -31.47 -22.96 -3.22
C GLY A 542 -32.21 -24.18 -3.77
N ASP A 543 -33.55 -24.16 -3.72
CA ASP A 543 -34.39 -25.23 -4.27
C ASP A 543 -34.71 -25.11 -5.78
N GLY A 544 -34.22 -24.04 -6.43
CA GLY A 544 -34.37 -23.79 -7.86
C GLY A 544 -35.77 -23.35 -8.32
N LYS A 545 -36.71 -23.07 -7.40
CA LYS A 545 -38.09 -22.68 -7.79
C LYS A 545 -38.27 -21.19 -8.05
N ASP A 546 -37.43 -20.34 -7.46
CA ASP A 546 -37.53 -18.89 -7.64
C ASP A 546 -36.86 -18.46 -8.95
N LYS A 547 -37.67 -17.98 -9.88
CA LYS A 547 -37.21 -17.58 -11.23
C LYS A 547 -36.25 -16.39 -11.20
N VAL A 548 -36.43 -15.45 -10.28
CA VAL A 548 -35.57 -14.25 -10.19
C VAL A 548 -34.21 -14.64 -9.63
N THR A 549 -34.20 -15.45 -8.56
CA THR A 549 -32.98 -16.04 -8.02
C THR A 549 -32.23 -16.82 -9.09
N ASN A 550 -32.91 -17.70 -9.83
CA ASN A 550 -32.26 -18.46 -10.90
C ASN A 550 -31.62 -17.53 -11.95
N ALA A 551 -32.32 -16.48 -12.38
CA ALA A 551 -31.78 -15.51 -13.34
C ALA A 551 -30.55 -14.74 -12.81
N ILE A 552 -30.54 -14.41 -11.51
CA ILE A 552 -29.36 -13.82 -10.85
C ILE A 552 -28.21 -14.84 -10.79
N CYS A 553 -28.48 -16.07 -10.40
CA CYS A 553 -27.48 -17.13 -10.32
C CYS A 553 -26.90 -17.50 -11.70
N ASP A 554 -27.71 -17.39 -12.76
CA ASP A 554 -27.27 -17.58 -14.15
C ASP A 554 -26.34 -16.45 -14.65
N SER A 555 -26.24 -15.35 -13.89
CA SER A 555 -25.31 -14.25 -14.17
C SER A 555 -23.90 -14.46 -13.59
N PHE A 556 -23.69 -15.52 -12.80
CA PHE A 556 -22.33 -15.95 -12.46
C PHE A 556 -21.69 -16.65 -13.67
N PRO A 557 -20.41 -16.39 -14.00
CA PRO A 557 -19.49 -15.51 -13.29
C PRO A 557 -19.78 -14.01 -13.43
N MET A 558 -19.66 -13.29 -12.31
CA MET A 558 -19.67 -11.83 -12.27
C MET A 558 -18.24 -11.29 -12.22
N TYR A 559 -18.03 -10.10 -12.78
CA TYR A 559 -16.70 -9.51 -12.90
C TYR A 559 -16.66 -8.11 -12.31
N MET A 560 -15.73 -7.89 -11.39
CA MET A 560 -15.20 -6.55 -11.11
C MET A 560 -14.07 -6.30 -12.10
N LYS A 561 -14.09 -5.16 -12.79
CA LYS A 561 -13.04 -4.78 -13.75
C LYS A 561 -12.32 -3.52 -13.28
N ILE A 562 -11.00 -3.47 -13.44
CA ILE A 562 -10.17 -2.29 -13.17
C ILE A 562 -9.36 -1.96 -14.43
N ASP A 563 -9.62 -0.80 -15.01
CA ASP A 563 -8.93 -0.27 -16.20
C ASP A 563 -7.52 0.19 -15.82
N TYR A 564 -7.40 1.03 -14.78
CA TYR A 564 -6.12 1.45 -14.25
C TYR A 564 -6.16 1.79 -12.76
N ILE A 565 -4.98 1.81 -12.15
CA ILE A 565 -4.71 2.40 -10.83
C ILE A 565 -3.57 3.41 -10.97
N ARG A 566 -3.72 4.61 -10.38
CA ARG A 566 -2.69 5.66 -10.39
C ARG A 566 -2.58 6.31 -9.02
N LEU A 567 -1.34 6.51 -8.55
CA LEU A 567 -1.04 7.21 -7.31
C LEU A 567 -0.17 8.44 -7.58
N TYR A 568 -0.53 9.56 -6.96
CA TYR A 568 0.16 10.84 -7.05
C TYR A 568 0.57 11.32 -5.66
N GLN A 569 1.76 11.90 -5.55
CA GLN A 569 2.24 12.50 -4.30
C GLN A 569 2.86 13.87 -4.55
N ASP A 570 2.79 14.71 -3.53
CA ASP A 570 3.60 15.91 -3.43
C ASP A 570 5.05 15.53 -3.16
N LEU A 571 5.95 15.98 -4.03
CA LEU A 571 7.38 15.70 -3.92
C LEU A 571 8.18 16.97 -3.63
N ALA A 572 7.51 18.07 -3.27
CA ALA A 572 8.16 19.30 -2.86
C ALA A 572 8.85 19.13 -1.50
N ASP A 573 9.82 19.99 -1.23
CA ASP A 573 10.61 20.04 0.01
C ASP A 573 10.05 21.03 1.05
N ASP A 574 8.89 21.64 0.77
CA ASP A 574 8.21 22.65 1.59
C ASP A 574 6.96 22.10 2.30
N LEU A 575 6.86 20.79 2.47
CA LEU A 575 5.75 20.16 3.19
C LEU A 575 5.80 20.54 4.69
N ASP A 576 4.61 20.58 5.31
CA ASP A 576 4.48 20.73 6.75
C ASP A 576 5.27 19.62 7.47
N ALA A 577 5.82 19.92 8.66
CA ALA A 577 6.74 19.01 9.35
C ALA A 577 6.12 17.66 9.77
N ASP A 578 4.79 17.62 9.89
CA ASP A 578 3.96 16.45 10.22
C ASP A 578 3.22 15.88 8.99
N ASN A 579 3.58 16.34 7.79
CA ASN A 579 3.18 15.71 6.54
C ASN A 579 4.20 14.63 6.15
N TYR A 580 3.84 13.37 6.38
CA TYR A 580 4.71 12.22 6.19
C TYR A 580 4.66 11.64 4.77
N MET A 581 4.20 12.41 3.79
CA MET A 581 3.96 11.90 2.46
C MET A 581 5.21 11.25 1.85
N SER A 582 5.14 9.96 1.56
CA SER A 582 6.28 9.19 1.08
C SER A 582 5.86 7.90 0.35
N VAL A 583 6.70 7.41 -0.57
CA VAL A 583 6.54 6.09 -1.18
C VAL A 583 7.46 5.10 -0.47
N GLY A 584 6.90 4.01 0.02
CA GLY A 584 7.63 2.94 0.68
C GLY A 584 6.83 2.29 1.80
N CYS A 585 7.18 1.06 2.11
CA CYS A 585 6.57 0.29 3.20
C CYS A 585 7.27 0.51 4.54
N ASP A 586 8.50 1.02 4.54
CA ASP A 586 9.34 1.22 5.74
C ASP A 586 9.85 2.67 5.84
N PRO A 587 8.95 3.66 5.93
CA PRO A 587 9.33 5.06 6.07
C PRO A 587 9.99 5.31 7.43
N ALA A 588 10.95 6.23 7.49
CA ALA A 588 11.68 6.52 8.73
C ALA A 588 10.78 7.03 9.87
N SER A 589 9.65 7.69 9.56
CA SER A 589 8.68 8.14 10.57
C SER A 589 7.86 6.99 11.17
N HIS A 590 7.65 5.92 10.39
CA HIS A 590 6.75 4.81 10.70
C HIS A 590 7.37 3.49 10.20
N PRO A 591 8.51 3.04 10.77
CA PRO A 591 9.18 1.82 10.31
C PRO A 591 8.25 0.61 10.50
N THR A 592 8.37 -0.37 9.61
CA THR A 592 7.62 -1.64 9.68
C THR A 592 8.49 -2.85 9.38
N LYS A 593 9.65 -2.67 8.73
CA LYS A 593 10.43 -3.77 8.16
C LYS A 593 10.89 -4.77 9.21
N GLU A 594 11.63 -4.31 10.21
CA GLU A 594 12.20 -5.19 11.24
C GLU A 594 11.09 -5.90 12.05
N TRP A 595 9.96 -5.23 12.26
CA TRP A 595 8.79 -5.83 12.92
C TRP A 595 8.19 -6.97 12.11
N ILE A 596 7.92 -6.74 10.82
CA ILE A 596 7.35 -7.76 9.93
C ILE A 596 8.34 -8.93 9.78
N GLU A 597 9.63 -8.65 9.59
CA GLU A 597 10.67 -9.70 9.50
C GLU A 597 10.76 -10.53 10.80
N GLY A 598 10.62 -9.87 11.96
CA GLY A 598 10.62 -10.52 13.26
C GLY A 598 9.39 -11.36 13.58
N HIS A 599 8.29 -11.18 12.83
CA HIS A 599 6.99 -11.82 13.05
C HIS A 599 6.40 -12.42 11.76
N ILE A 600 7.24 -12.78 10.78
CA ILE A 600 6.79 -13.12 9.42
C ILE A 600 5.81 -14.30 9.37
N ASP A 601 5.86 -15.20 10.36
CA ASP A 601 4.95 -16.32 10.55
C ASP A 601 3.49 -15.89 10.83
N GLU A 602 3.27 -14.65 11.27
CA GLU A 602 1.93 -14.07 11.44
C GLU A 602 1.34 -13.50 10.15
N TYR A 603 2.19 -13.30 9.14
CA TYR A 603 1.82 -12.67 7.88
C TYR A 603 1.72 -13.67 6.73
N GLU A 604 2.19 -14.91 6.88
CA GLU A 604 2.23 -15.89 5.79
C GLU A 604 1.59 -17.22 6.18
N ASP A 605 1.22 -17.99 5.17
CA ASP A 605 0.97 -19.42 5.31
C ASP A 605 1.59 -20.16 4.11
N ASN A 606 1.39 -21.48 4.05
CA ASN A 606 2.01 -22.32 3.03
C ASN A 606 1.63 -21.92 1.60
N ASP A 607 0.42 -21.39 1.40
CA ASP A 607 -0.14 -21.05 0.10
C ASP A 607 0.05 -19.56 -0.24
N ASN A 608 0.33 -18.73 0.78
CA ASN A 608 0.31 -17.26 0.67
C ASN A 608 1.59 -16.59 1.18
N LYS A 609 2.74 -17.05 0.70
CA LYS A 609 4.04 -16.43 1.04
C LYS A 609 4.20 -15.05 0.42
N TRP A 610 5.01 -14.21 1.06
CA TRP A 610 5.60 -13.04 0.44
C TRP A 610 6.89 -13.44 -0.24
N GLU A 611 7.03 -13.00 -1.49
CA GLU A 611 8.20 -13.26 -2.31
C GLU A 611 8.71 -11.93 -2.84
N GLU A 612 10.00 -11.68 -2.61
CA GLU A 612 10.70 -10.56 -3.21
C GLU A 612 10.76 -10.77 -4.74
N VAL A 613 10.44 -9.72 -5.49
CA VAL A 613 10.46 -9.73 -6.95
C VAL A 613 11.51 -8.77 -7.47
N ALA A 614 12.60 -9.32 -8.00
CA ALA A 614 13.60 -8.57 -8.74
C ALA A 614 13.19 -8.48 -10.23
N GLY A 615 13.08 -7.27 -10.76
CA GLY A 615 12.64 -7.02 -12.12
C GLY A 615 11.10 -7.05 -12.27
N LYS A 616 10.65 -7.45 -13.45
CA LYS A 616 9.23 -7.57 -13.86
C LYS A 616 8.42 -6.26 -13.94
N ALA A 617 8.98 -5.09 -13.62
CA ALA A 617 8.35 -3.83 -14.00
C ALA A 617 8.19 -3.74 -15.51
N PHE A 618 7.13 -3.03 -15.93
CA PHE A 618 6.90 -2.74 -17.33
C PHE A 618 8.00 -1.86 -17.93
N CYS A 619 8.39 -2.15 -19.16
CA CYS A 619 9.43 -1.41 -19.88
C CYS A 619 9.14 -1.33 -21.38
N LYS A 620 9.60 -0.24 -22.01
CA LYS A 620 9.63 -0.06 -23.46
C LYS A 620 11.04 -0.25 -24.01
N THR A 621 12.05 0.12 -23.21
CA THR A 621 13.46 0.06 -23.60
C THR A 621 14.33 -0.45 -22.46
N ASN A 622 15.57 -0.86 -22.77
CA ASN A 622 16.55 -1.24 -21.73
C ASN A 622 16.85 -0.09 -20.76
N ASP A 623 16.66 1.17 -21.18
CA ASP A 623 16.93 2.34 -20.34
C ASP A 623 15.92 2.47 -19.18
N ASP A 624 14.75 1.81 -19.28
CA ASP A 624 13.77 1.72 -18.20
C ASP A 624 14.16 0.72 -17.10
N CYS A 625 15.18 -0.10 -17.35
CA CYS A 625 15.64 -1.17 -16.48
C CYS A 625 17.13 -1.01 -16.09
N THR A 626 17.72 0.15 -16.37
CA THR A 626 19.17 0.41 -16.24
C THR A 626 19.39 1.73 -15.52
N ILE A 627 20.41 1.78 -14.67
CA ILE A 627 20.81 3.02 -13.98
C ILE A 627 21.61 3.93 -14.93
N GLY A 628 21.29 5.22 -14.97
CA GLY A 628 22.03 6.20 -15.77
C GLY A 628 21.34 7.54 -15.85
N GLY A 629 21.72 8.36 -16.83
CA GLY A 629 21.10 9.67 -17.07
C GLY A 629 21.66 10.73 -16.11
N SER A 630 20.84 11.18 -15.15
CA SER A 630 21.21 12.24 -14.21
C SER A 630 22.37 11.88 -13.28
N LEU A 631 22.62 10.58 -13.08
CA LEU A 631 23.68 10.08 -12.20
C LEU A 631 25.07 9.94 -12.86
N GLY A 632 25.18 10.09 -14.19
CA GLY A 632 26.48 9.99 -14.86
C GLY A 632 26.42 9.84 -16.38
N ARG A 633 27.54 10.15 -17.05
CA ARG A 633 27.68 10.06 -18.51
C ARG A 633 27.64 8.63 -19.05
N THR A 634 28.05 7.65 -18.25
CA THR A 634 28.07 6.23 -18.62
C THR A 634 26.99 5.50 -17.84
N ALA A 635 26.08 4.84 -18.56
CA ALA A 635 25.04 4.02 -17.95
C ALA A 635 25.63 2.76 -17.33
N LEU A 636 25.20 2.42 -16.11
CA LEU A 636 25.49 1.14 -15.49
C LEU A 636 24.37 0.17 -15.84
N LYS A 637 24.61 -0.75 -16.78
CA LYS A 637 23.62 -1.72 -17.23
C LYS A 637 23.28 -2.70 -16.12
N THR A 638 22.21 -2.45 -15.38
CA THR A 638 21.76 -3.29 -14.27
C THR A 638 20.64 -4.25 -14.66
N GLY A 639 19.90 -3.94 -15.73
CA GLY A 639 18.81 -4.75 -16.26
C GLY A 639 18.58 -4.50 -17.75
N LYS A 640 17.74 -5.34 -18.36
CA LYS A 640 17.31 -5.24 -19.76
C LYS A 640 15.79 -5.41 -19.86
N CYS A 641 15.21 -4.86 -20.92
CA CYS A 641 13.79 -5.00 -21.22
C CYS A 641 13.56 -6.22 -22.12
N VAL A 642 12.86 -7.23 -21.61
CA VAL A 642 12.57 -8.49 -22.31
C VAL A 642 11.07 -8.71 -22.28
N LYS A 643 10.43 -8.84 -23.45
CA LYS A 643 8.98 -9.01 -23.57
C LYS A 643 8.18 -7.97 -22.76
N LYS A 644 8.59 -6.69 -22.86
CA LYS A 644 8.02 -5.56 -22.10
C LYS A 644 8.14 -5.65 -20.57
N ARG A 645 9.03 -6.51 -20.05
CA ARG A 645 9.30 -6.67 -18.61
C ARG A 645 10.79 -6.51 -18.32
N CYS A 646 11.14 -5.85 -17.22
CA CYS A 646 12.53 -5.74 -16.79
C CYS A 646 13.07 -7.10 -16.30
N GLU A 647 14.29 -7.43 -16.71
CA GLU A 647 15.04 -8.60 -16.24
C GLU A 647 16.41 -8.13 -15.74
N CYS A 648 16.73 -8.44 -14.49
CA CYS A 648 17.97 -7.98 -13.86
C CYS A 648 19.16 -8.78 -14.37
N LEU A 649 20.26 -8.11 -14.67
CA LEU A 649 21.46 -8.73 -15.25
C LEU A 649 22.38 -9.34 -14.19
N TYR A 650 22.30 -8.86 -12.95
CA TYR A 650 23.17 -9.30 -11.86
C TYR A 650 22.36 -9.42 -10.56
N HIS A 651 22.72 -10.38 -9.71
CA HIS A 651 22.09 -10.60 -8.40
C HIS A 651 22.36 -9.48 -7.38
N SER A 652 23.29 -8.57 -7.66
CA SER A 652 23.55 -7.37 -6.85
C SER A 652 22.55 -6.23 -7.13
N TRP A 653 21.62 -6.44 -8.06
CA TRP A 653 20.55 -5.50 -8.39
C TRP A 653 19.17 -6.18 -8.29
N GLY A 654 18.27 -5.53 -7.57
CA GLY A 654 16.89 -5.94 -7.36
C GLY A 654 15.92 -4.79 -7.58
N GLY A 655 14.74 -4.94 -6.97
CA GLY A 655 13.60 -4.04 -7.16
C GLY A 655 12.97 -4.16 -8.55
N PRO A 656 11.82 -3.52 -8.79
CA PRO A 656 11.02 -3.76 -9.99
C PRO A 656 11.74 -3.43 -11.31
N ARG A 657 12.61 -2.43 -11.28
CA ARG A 657 13.35 -1.92 -12.45
C ARG A 657 14.82 -2.33 -12.47
N CYS A 658 15.24 -3.22 -11.58
CA CYS A 658 16.65 -3.60 -11.45
C CYS A 658 17.56 -2.41 -11.12
N THR A 659 17.04 -1.43 -10.38
CA THR A 659 17.78 -0.23 -9.98
C THR A 659 17.96 -0.10 -8.47
N THR A 660 17.56 -1.12 -7.71
CA THR A 660 17.79 -1.19 -6.25
C THR A 660 19.04 -2.00 -5.98
N ALA A 661 19.99 -1.45 -5.24
CA ALA A 661 21.18 -2.19 -4.83
C ALA A 661 20.81 -3.21 -3.75
N VAL A 662 21.13 -4.48 -3.97
CA VAL A 662 20.90 -5.57 -3.01
C VAL A 662 22.22 -6.25 -2.68
N SER A 663 22.50 -6.45 -1.40
CA SER A 663 23.60 -7.31 -0.96
C SER A 663 23.14 -8.77 -1.06
N GLY A 664 23.90 -9.61 -1.78
CA GLY A 664 23.56 -11.03 -1.92
C GLY A 664 23.29 -11.70 -0.57
N ALA A 665 22.03 -12.07 -0.33
CA ALA A 665 21.59 -12.80 0.84
C ALA A 665 21.88 -14.30 0.66
N SER A 666 23.14 -14.69 0.81
CA SER A 666 23.50 -16.09 1.06
C SER A 666 24.69 -16.11 2.02
N SER A 667 24.48 -16.73 3.18
CA SER A 667 25.49 -16.88 4.25
C SER A 667 26.66 -17.80 3.89
N ASP A 668 26.73 -18.28 2.64
CA ASP A 668 27.74 -19.25 2.18
C ASP A 668 28.62 -18.77 1.01
N GLU A 669 28.43 -17.56 0.48
CA GLU A 669 29.23 -17.10 -0.66
C GLU A 669 30.15 -15.93 -0.31
N GLY A 670 31.46 -16.18 -0.48
CA GLY A 670 32.56 -15.30 -0.09
C GLY A 670 32.58 -13.93 -0.76
N LEU A 671 33.67 -13.18 -0.50
CA LEU A 671 33.93 -11.77 -0.88
C LEU A 671 33.54 -11.35 -2.33
N MET A 672 33.35 -12.31 -3.23
CA MET A 672 32.83 -12.17 -4.60
C MET A 672 31.40 -11.62 -4.68
N SER A 673 30.55 -11.83 -3.67
CA SER A 673 29.13 -11.38 -3.65
C SER A 673 28.95 -9.91 -3.24
N ARG A 674 30.02 -9.25 -2.77
CA ARG A 674 29.98 -7.91 -2.16
C ARG A 674 30.41 -6.76 -3.09
N THR A 675 30.71 -7.04 -4.35
CA THR A 675 31.25 -6.01 -5.27
C THR A 675 30.27 -5.72 -6.41
N TYR A 676 29.87 -4.45 -6.53
CA TYR A 676 29.01 -3.98 -7.62
C TYR A 676 29.86 -3.79 -8.90
N GLY A 677 29.75 -4.73 -9.85
CA GLY A 677 30.50 -4.68 -11.13
C GLY A 677 30.45 -5.98 -11.93
N PRO A 678 31.06 -6.03 -13.13
CA PRO A 678 31.19 -7.27 -13.91
C PRO A 678 31.93 -8.35 -13.10
N PRO A 679 31.70 -9.64 -13.40
CA PRO A 679 32.30 -10.75 -12.65
C PRO A 679 33.80 -10.53 -12.44
N MET A 680 34.30 -10.77 -11.23
CA MET A 680 35.72 -10.55 -10.92
C MET A 680 36.63 -11.35 -11.85
N GLU A 681 36.17 -12.51 -12.32
CA GLU A 681 36.81 -13.34 -13.34
C GLU A 681 37.07 -12.60 -14.66
N ALA A 682 36.08 -11.83 -15.14
CA ALA A 682 36.22 -11.01 -16.34
C ALA A 682 37.21 -9.85 -16.12
N SER A 683 37.19 -9.25 -14.92
CA SER A 683 38.11 -8.18 -14.55
C SER A 683 39.55 -8.70 -14.39
N ILE A 684 39.73 -9.88 -13.80
CA ILE A 684 41.01 -10.58 -13.68
C ILE A 684 41.53 -10.99 -15.07
N ALA A 685 40.67 -11.53 -15.93
CA ALA A 685 41.05 -11.90 -17.30
C ALA A 685 41.52 -10.66 -18.09
N LEU A 686 40.82 -9.54 -17.99
CA LEU A 686 41.23 -8.27 -18.60
C LEU A 686 42.57 -7.76 -18.02
N ALA A 687 42.75 -7.85 -16.71
CA ALA A 687 44.01 -7.46 -16.05
C ALA A 687 45.19 -8.35 -16.50
N VAL A 688 44.97 -9.66 -16.64
CA VAL A 688 45.97 -10.61 -17.14
C VAL A 688 46.31 -10.30 -18.60
N VAL A 689 45.32 -10.04 -19.45
CA VAL A 689 45.56 -9.65 -20.86
C VAL A 689 46.33 -8.34 -20.94
N ALA A 690 45.97 -7.32 -20.15
CA ALA A 690 46.67 -6.05 -20.09
C ALA A 690 48.12 -6.22 -19.59
N PHE A 691 48.33 -7.07 -18.59
CA PHE A 691 49.65 -7.41 -18.07
C PHE A 691 50.50 -8.12 -19.13
N LEU A 692 49.95 -9.11 -19.83
CA LEU A 692 50.65 -9.85 -20.89
C LEU A 692 51.02 -8.93 -22.07
N LEU A 693 50.13 -8.05 -22.49
CA LEU A 693 50.40 -7.05 -23.53
C LEU A 693 51.50 -6.08 -23.10
N SER A 694 51.47 -5.64 -21.84
CA SER A 694 52.49 -4.76 -21.27
C SER A 694 53.85 -5.44 -21.15
N ALA A 695 53.89 -6.68 -20.65
CA ALA A 695 55.09 -7.49 -20.57
C ALA A 695 55.69 -7.77 -21.95
N THR A 696 54.85 -8.05 -22.95
CA THR A 696 55.28 -8.26 -24.34
C THR A 696 55.86 -6.98 -24.94
N SER A 697 55.23 -5.83 -24.70
CA SER A 697 55.73 -4.51 -25.13
C SER A 697 57.08 -4.16 -24.50
N VAL A 698 57.23 -4.39 -23.19
CA VAL A 698 58.49 -4.18 -22.46
C VAL A 698 59.56 -5.13 -22.98
N TYR A 699 59.26 -6.41 -23.18
CA TYR A 699 60.19 -7.39 -23.73
C TYR A 699 60.67 -6.99 -25.13
N MET A 700 59.75 -6.60 -26.02
CA MET A 700 60.06 -6.12 -27.37
C MET A 700 60.95 -4.86 -27.34
N SER A 701 60.69 -3.94 -26.41
CA SER A 701 61.49 -2.73 -26.20
C SER A 701 62.90 -3.06 -25.70
N VAL A 702 63.03 -3.97 -24.74
CA VAL A 702 64.32 -4.44 -24.22
C VAL A 702 65.11 -5.17 -25.30
N VAL A 703 64.49 -6.02 -26.11
CA VAL A 703 65.15 -6.71 -27.23
C VAL A 703 65.62 -5.71 -28.30
N LYS A 704 64.80 -4.70 -28.62
CA LYS A 704 65.18 -3.64 -29.57
C LYS A 704 66.33 -2.79 -29.03
N SER A 705 66.28 -2.43 -27.76
CA SER A 705 67.33 -1.67 -27.08
C SER A 705 68.62 -2.48 -26.99
N ALA A 706 68.56 -3.77 -26.64
CA ALA A 706 69.71 -4.67 -26.63
C ALA A 706 70.35 -4.84 -28.02
N LYS A 707 69.54 -4.90 -29.09
CA LYS A 707 70.06 -4.87 -30.48
C LYS A 707 70.77 -3.55 -30.78
N GLN A 708 70.20 -2.42 -30.39
CA GLN A 708 70.84 -1.10 -30.58
C GLN A 708 72.12 -0.97 -29.75
N THR A 709 72.13 -1.42 -28.50
CA THR A 709 73.32 -1.43 -27.63
C THR A 709 74.41 -2.35 -28.17
N LYS A 710 74.07 -3.50 -28.77
CA LYS A 710 75.05 -4.34 -29.47
C LYS A 710 75.68 -3.64 -30.68
N VAL A 711 74.89 -2.90 -31.46
CA VAL A 711 75.39 -2.10 -32.58
C VAL A 711 76.30 -0.96 -32.10
N VAL A 712 75.91 -0.26 -31.03
CA VAL A 712 76.72 0.81 -30.43
C VAL A 712 77.99 0.26 -29.80
N MET A 713 77.93 -0.86 -29.07
CA MET A 713 79.11 -1.52 -28.51
C MET A 713 80.05 -2.03 -29.60
N ALA A 714 79.54 -2.57 -30.71
CA ALA A 714 80.37 -2.96 -31.85
C ALA A 714 81.07 -1.75 -32.51
N ALA A 715 80.40 -0.59 -32.58
CA ALA A 715 80.99 0.66 -33.05
C ALA A 715 82.04 1.22 -32.08
N MET A 716 81.82 1.11 -30.76
CA MET A 716 82.78 1.52 -29.74
C MET A 716 84.00 0.58 -29.67
N ASP A 717 83.82 -0.72 -29.93
CA ASP A 717 84.92 -1.69 -29.98
C ASP A 717 85.78 -1.50 -31.24
N ALA A 718 85.17 -1.08 -32.36
CA ALA A 718 85.89 -0.65 -33.55
C ALA A 718 86.70 0.64 -33.30
N GLN A 719 86.16 1.60 -32.53
CA GLN A 719 86.90 2.79 -32.08
C GLN A 719 88.02 2.46 -31.07
N ARG A 720 87.79 1.52 -30.15
CA ARG A 720 88.82 1.06 -29.19
C ARG A 720 89.97 0.33 -29.87
N LYS A 721 89.71 -0.47 -30.91
CA LYS A 721 90.77 -1.10 -31.73
C LYS A 721 91.58 -0.10 -32.54
N ALA A 722 91.01 1.07 -32.89
CA ALA A 722 91.74 2.17 -33.51
C ALA A 722 92.59 2.97 -32.49
N ALA A 723 92.21 3.00 -31.22
CA ALA A 723 92.93 3.71 -30.14
C ALA A 723 94.05 2.87 -29.49
N ALA A 724 94.11 1.55 -29.72
CA ALA A 724 95.05 0.62 -29.10
C ALA A 724 96.41 0.46 -29.85
N ALA A 725 96.73 1.36 -30.78
CA ALA A 725 98.02 1.36 -31.49
C ALA A 725 99.07 2.33 -30.88
N ALA A 726 98.78 2.95 -29.75
CA ALA A 726 99.70 3.85 -29.08
C ALA A 726 99.92 3.43 -27.61
N GLU A 727 101.18 3.06 -27.37
CA GLU A 727 101.90 3.02 -26.09
C GLU A 727 101.74 1.83 -25.13
N ALA A 728 102.92 1.38 -24.69
CA ALA A 728 103.25 0.20 -23.91
C ALA A 728 103.62 0.59 -22.45
N PRO A 729 103.76 -0.37 -21.52
CA PRO A 729 103.26 -0.25 -20.15
C PRO A 729 104.32 -0.02 -19.07
N VAL A 730 103.87 0.35 -17.86
CA VAL A 730 104.61 0.13 -16.61
C VAL A 730 103.68 -0.48 -15.55
N ASN A 731 104.29 -1.34 -14.75
CA ASN A 731 103.80 -2.43 -13.92
C ASN A 731 103.86 -2.07 -12.42
N ASP A 732 102.88 -2.51 -11.62
CA ASP A 732 103.01 -3.07 -10.25
C ASP A 732 101.59 -3.27 -9.65
N SER A 733 101.09 -4.47 -9.32
CA SER A 733 101.45 -5.37 -8.19
C SER A 733 101.08 -4.71 -6.82
N ILE A 734 100.21 -5.21 -5.92
CA ILE A 734 100.17 -6.49 -5.17
C ILE A 734 98.96 -6.50 -4.18
N ASN A 735 98.31 -7.68 -3.97
CA ASN A 735 97.66 -8.30 -2.76
C ASN A 735 96.75 -7.50 -1.79
N ARG A 736 95.87 -8.06 -0.93
CA ARG A 736 95.24 -9.39 -0.62
C ARG A 736 94.26 -9.13 0.55
N GLY A 737 93.14 -9.87 0.56
CA GLY A 737 92.44 -10.41 1.75
C GLY A 737 91.78 -9.43 2.72
N SER A 738 90.91 -9.83 3.65
CA SER A 738 90.10 -11.02 3.92
C SER A 738 89.27 -10.74 5.19
N HIS A 739 88.22 -11.54 5.44
CA HIS A 739 87.50 -11.75 6.71
C HIS A 739 86.46 -10.69 7.14
N LEU A 740 85.15 -11.02 7.25
CA LEU A 740 84.39 -11.87 8.19
C LEU A 740 84.01 -11.20 9.53
N ALA A 741 82.72 -10.90 9.71
CA ALA A 741 81.89 -10.98 10.94
C ALA A 741 80.51 -10.35 10.61
N ALA A 742 79.38 -11.09 10.60
CA ALA A 742 78.51 -11.45 11.74
C ALA A 742 77.87 -10.22 12.42
N VAL A 743 76.57 -10.10 12.78
CA VAL A 743 75.37 -10.94 12.86
C VAL A 743 74.19 -9.99 13.19
N SER A 744 72.99 -10.21 12.64
CA SER A 744 71.66 -10.26 13.32
C SER A 744 70.55 -10.17 12.25
N LYS A 745 69.76 -11.24 12.02
CA LYS A 745 68.47 -11.57 12.69
C LYS A 745 67.45 -10.41 12.53
N ASP A 746 66.30 -10.55 11.87
CA ASP A 746 65.36 -11.68 11.85
C ASP A 746 64.54 -11.85 10.55
N ASN A 747 64.29 -13.12 10.21
CA ASN A 747 63.22 -13.64 9.35
C ASN A 747 61.87 -13.55 10.10
N TYR A 748 60.69 -13.41 9.48
CA TYR A 748 60.04 -14.43 8.64
C TYR A 748 58.90 -13.83 7.78
N ARG A 749 58.80 -14.33 6.54
CA ARG A 749 57.65 -14.25 5.63
C ARG A 749 57.30 -15.67 5.17
N GLN A 750 56.04 -15.82 4.72
CA GLN A 750 55.44 -16.87 3.85
C GLN A 750 55.04 -18.20 4.53
N ASN A 751 54.04 -18.98 4.10
CA ASN A 751 52.86 -18.95 3.21
C ASN A 751 52.18 -20.34 3.35
N PHE A 752 50.92 -20.50 2.89
CA PHE A 752 50.13 -21.75 2.65
C PHE A 752 49.70 -22.52 3.93
N VAL A 753 48.44 -22.95 4.12
CA VAL A 753 47.38 -23.46 3.22
C VAL A 753 46.03 -22.85 3.58
#